data_AF-F0HSG5-F1
#
_entry.id   AF-F0HSG5-F1
#
_cell.length_a   1.000
_cell.length_b   1.000
_cell.length_c   1.000
_cell.angle_alpha   90.00
_cell.angle_beta   90.00
_cell.angle_gamma   90.00
#
_symmetry.space_group_name_H-M   'P 1'
#
loop_
_entity.id
_entity.type
_entity.pdbx_description
1 polymer ?
#
loop_
_entity_poly.entity_id
_entity_poly.type
_entity_poly.pdbx_seq_one_letter_code
_entity_poly.pdbx_strand_id
1 'polypeptide(L)'
;MMENTLVYHGAHAPIEELLDHAIKNPVRLDARDVEVVEAARAVEGEVWSPQLPAYRAWAAEGEAGDVAGGAGREGDLYSAGALWMGEFDELLAQAAERDAADAQETPRARMEEGLRGAVGVRQVPGGYALTAFDLRRFAAAVGQSDDLAVLLPAYVDGIPVVRVAVEAFARRFVQGVGVLLLVVPDTVEHIAANAFAAMSAQRIHIGRGVSQLGEQRCDLAGVSPRLARREYSVDAGNARYLAREGNLFSDGGRELVFLASPYGERVSLPDGVERVASSAFADGCEPPAVVDCSAALARVDSRSWDDAVWRCPVEAPAYRALRKRGVRLAGPAAVELEGCWYDFDAEGAVLVAGPPKPISVSRRFAEQAAVRAVAVRGKDEVADDADVCALSPAAAAAEAATEFAASGEAGSTVGYVSASASDVLALPRQVEGRPLVRIGVRALPFAPASVVVPETVRIIERDNACRGTKRLILPEGLVSIGAHCFWSRKLEGPVLIPASVRSVGEGSFEYAVCRLSHVGAIVHVSADQLLTCFLTDASDGVPFDFGRYDELLRSGKNLPDRLGALLHRLAVPYRLADDMRSVLVSHLRGYGREAQERIAREGDRNMVEALVKAGFIDDASFDRQIELLRACNRTDCVAYLMEHHRAQAKPTSAKERFAL
;
A
#
# COMPACT_ATOMS: atom_id res chain seq x y z
N MET A 1 -35.16 -12.00 38.86
CA MET A 1 -33.74 -12.09 38.48
C MET A 1 -33.36 -10.70 38.02
N MET A 2 -32.49 -10.00 38.77
CA MET A 2 -32.10 -8.62 38.46
C MET A 2 -30.97 -8.70 37.44
N GLU A 3 -31.34 -8.63 36.17
CA GLU A 3 -30.45 -8.86 35.02
C GLU A 3 -29.47 -7.70 34.82
N ASN A 4 -28.24 -8.03 34.42
CA ASN A 4 -27.19 -7.08 34.05
C ASN A 4 -27.68 -6.14 32.92
N THR A 5 -27.94 -4.88 33.28
CA THR A 5 -28.66 -3.92 32.41
C THR A 5 -27.89 -3.42 31.19
N LEU A 6 -26.55 -3.50 31.19
CA LEU A 6 -25.70 -2.93 30.12
C LEU A 6 -25.22 -3.97 29.10
N VAL A 7 -24.97 -5.20 29.53
CA VAL A 7 -24.39 -6.25 28.69
C VAL A 7 -25.06 -7.57 29.01
N TYR A 8 -25.56 -8.24 27.98
CA TYR A 8 -26.17 -9.57 28.10
C TYR A 8 -25.82 -10.44 26.89
N HIS A 9 -25.98 -11.75 27.04
CA HIS A 9 -25.73 -12.72 25.97
C HIS A 9 -26.90 -12.72 24.98
N GLY A 10 -26.64 -12.37 23.73
CA GLY A 10 -27.65 -12.12 22.70
C GLY A 10 -27.91 -13.28 21.73
N ALA A 11 -27.27 -14.44 21.91
CA ALA A 11 -27.20 -15.50 20.89
C ALA A 11 -28.55 -16.09 20.42
N HIS A 12 -29.65 -15.87 21.14
CA HIS A 12 -30.96 -16.47 20.82
C HIS A 12 -32.04 -15.47 20.41
N ALA A 13 -31.79 -14.17 20.55
CA ALA A 13 -32.76 -13.13 20.23
C ALA A 13 -32.41 -12.47 18.88
N PRO A 14 -33.40 -12.24 18.00
CA PRO A 14 -33.18 -11.44 16.80
C PRO A 14 -32.58 -10.07 17.14
N ILE A 15 -31.55 -9.65 16.40
CA ILE A 15 -30.85 -8.37 16.63
C ILE A 15 -31.84 -7.19 16.67
N GLU A 16 -32.87 -7.21 15.82
CA GLU A 16 -33.89 -6.16 15.77
C GLU A 16 -34.74 -6.11 17.05
N GLU A 17 -35.05 -7.24 17.67
CA GLU A 17 -35.77 -7.26 18.95
C GLU A 17 -34.91 -6.73 20.09
N LEU A 18 -33.62 -7.08 20.10
CA LEU A 18 -32.65 -6.55 21.07
C LEU A 18 -32.49 -5.04 20.93
N LEU A 19 -32.45 -4.56 19.68
CA LEU A 19 -32.37 -3.15 19.38
C LEU A 19 -33.65 -2.41 19.81
N ASP A 20 -34.82 -2.93 19.46
CA ASP A 20 -36.11 -2.38 19.87
C ASP A 20 -36.23 -2.29 21.40
N HIS A 21 -35.77 -3.33 22.10
CA HIS A 21 -35.75 -3.35 23.55
C HIS A 21 -34.79 -2.29 24.13
N ALA A 22 -33.60 -2.17 23.55
CA ALA A 22 -32.58 -1.20 23.95
C ALA A 22 -33.05 0.25 23.75
N ILE A 23 -33.72 0.54 22.64
CA ILE A 23 -34.26 1.87 22.33
C ILE A 23 -35.42 2.22 23.28
N LYS A 24 -36.32 1.27 23.55
CA LYS A 24 -37.47 1.49 24.47
C LYS A 24 -37.05 1.63 25.93
N ASN A 25 -35.90 1.07 26.31
CA ASN A 25 -35.41 1.05 27.69
C ASN A 25 -33.97 1.62 27.79
N PRO A 26 -33.79 2.95 27.64
CA PRO A 26 -32.47 3.56 27.70
C PRO A 26 -31.83 3.37 29.08
N VAL A 27 -30.58 2.92 29.10
CA VAL A 27 -29.90 2.56 30.35
C VAL A 27 -29.54 3.81 31.16
N ARG A 28 -29.91 3.79 32.45
CA ARG A 28 -29.62 4.86 33.42
C ARG A 28 -28.78 4.30 34.57
N LEU A 29 -27.60 4.86 34.80
CA LEU A 29 -26.68 4.48 35.87
C LEU A 29 -26.71 5.50 37.02
N ASP A 30 -26.35 5.03 38.22
CA ASP A 30 -26.09 5.87 39.40
C ASP A 30 -24.61 6.31 39.38
N ALA A 31 -24.29 7.54 39.80
CA ALA A 31 -22.89 8.01 39.80
C ALA A 31 -21.98 7.16 40.71
N ARG A 32 -22.53 6.46 41.71
CA ARG A 32 -21.78 5.55 42.58
C ARG A 32 -21.27 4.29 41.88
N ASP A 33 -21.84 3.97 40.74
CA ASP A 33 -21.53 2.76 39.96
C ASP A 33 -20.50 3.04 38.85
N VAL A 34 -20.22 4.32 38.57
CA VAL A 34 -19.33 4.79 37.49
C VAL A 34 -18.07 5.44 38.07
N GLU A 35 -16.93 5.23 37.44
CA GLU A 35 -15.70 5.97 37.74
C GLU A 35 -15.79 7.36 37.09
N VAL A 36 -16.03 8.40 37.89
CA VAL A 36 -16.01 9.79 37.41
C VAL A 36 -14.58 10.30 37.40
N VAL A 37 -14.01 10.44 36.20
CA VAL A 37 -12.68 11.01 35.99
C VAL A 37 -12.83 12.53 36.01
N GLU A 38 -12.28 13.17 37.04
CA GLU A 38 -12.17 14.62 37.05
C GLU A 38 -11.26 15.07 35.90
N ALA A 39 -11.71 16.05 35.11
CA ALA A 39 -10.84 16.69 34.15
C ALA A 39 -9.63 17.24 34.91
N ALA A 40 -8.41 17.05 34.39
CA ALA A 40 -7.24 17.76 34.88
C ALA A 40 -7.57 19.26 34.84
N ARG A 41 -7.91 19.83 35.99
CA ARG A 41 -8.12 21.27 36.12
C ARG A 41 -6.76 21.90 35.91
N ALA A 42 -6.63 22.73 34.88
CA ALA A 42 -5.53 23.68 34.85
C ALA A 42 -5.60 24.45 36.17
N VAL A 43 -4.55 24.32 37.00
CA VAL A 43 -4.47 25.07 38.25
C VAL A 43 -4.44 26.54 37.87
N GLU A 44 -5.25 27.37 38.52
CA GLU A 44 -5.28 28.81 38.28
C GLU A 44 -3.86 29.38 38.55
N GLY A 45 -3.13 29.73 37.49
CA GLY A 45 -1.72 30.12 37.54
C GLY A 45 -0.74 29.20 36.78
N GLU A 46 -1.16 28.01 36.32
CA GLU A 46 -0.38 27.20 35.38
C GLU A 46 -0.59 27.69 33.94
N VAL A 47 0.35 28.52 33.48
CA VAL A 47 0.46 28.88 32.07
C VAL A 47 0.93 27.65 31.29
N TRP A 48 0.01 26.95 30.63
CA TRP A 48 0.37 26.04 29.53
C TRP A 48 0.77 26.88 28.31
N SER A 49 1.89 27.59 28.43
CA SER A 49 2.62 28.06 27.26
C SER A 49 3.33 26.84 26.69
N PRO A 50 3.13 26.46 25.42
CA PRO A 50 4.17 25.70 24.75
C PRO A 50 5.39 26.62 24.74
N GLN A 51 6.32 26.42 25.66
CA GLN A 51 7.66 26.99 25.55
C GLN A 51 8.38 26.24 24.42
N LEU A 52 7.84 26.36 23.21
CA LEU A 52 8.69 26.39 22.04
C LEU A 52 9.50 27.69 22.18
N PRO A 53 10.84 27.63 22.17
CA PRO A 53 11.63 28.84 22.04
C PRO A 53 11.08 29.65 20.87
N ALA A 54 10.94 30.96 21.05
CA ALA A 54 10.40 31.83 20.02
C ALA A 54 11.12 31.57 18.69
N TYR A 55 10.33 31.34 17.64
CA TYR A 55 10.73 31.07 16.24
C TYR A 55 11.71 32.10 15.63
N ARG A 56 12.10 33.15 16.37
CA ARG A 56 13.05 34.17 15.94
C ARG A 56 14.52 33.87 16.25
N ALA A 57 14.85 32.81 16.99
CA ALA A 57 16.25 32.43 17.24
C ALA A 57 16.89 31.59 16.12
N TRP A 58 16.13 31.15 15.11
CA TRP A 58 16.66 30.47 13.92
C TRP A 58 16.68 31.33 12.65
N ALA A 59 16.08 32.53 12.68
CA ALA A 59 15.97 33.41 11.51
C ALA A 59 17.05 34.51 11.46
N ALA A 60 18.05 34.46 12.34
CA ALA A 60 19.11 35.47 12.41
C ALA A 60 20.50 34.79 12.49
N GLU A 61 20.79 33.87 11.57
CA GLU A 61 22.16 33.58 11.15
C GLU A 61 22.13 32.88 9.78
N GLY A 62 22.30 33.68 8.72
CA GLY A 62 22.84 33.21 7.44
C GLY A 62 21.87 32.99 6.29
N GLU A 63 21.21 34.05 5.80
CA GLU A 63 20.94 34.15 4.37
C GLU A 63 22.27 34.28 3.61
N ALA A 64 22.56 33.33 2.74
CA ALA A 64 23.23 33.56 1.45
C ALA A 64 22.99 32.37 0.51
N GLY A 65 21.99 32.49 -0.39
CA GLY A 65 21.99 31.80 -1.68
C GLY A 65 20.75 31.00 -2.06
N ASP A 66 19.76 31.69 -2.64
CA ASP A 66 18.63 31.27 -3.46
C ASP A 66 18.59 29.85 -4.11
N VAL A 67 17.64 29.06 -3.60
CA VAL A 67 16.47 28.39 -4.23
C VAL A 67 16.45 28.07 -5.75
N ALA A 68 16.13 26.81 -6.08
CA ALA A 68 15.05 26.43 -7.02
C ALA A 68 14.57 24.97 -6.85
N GLY A 69 13.41 24.79 -6.21
CA GLY A 69 12.38 23.76 -6.46
C GLY A 69 12.74 22.27 -6.46
N GLY A 70 12.42 21.57 -5.37
CA GLY A 70 12.48 20.10 -5.32
C GLY A 70 11.49 19.51 -4.31
N ALA A 71 10.66 18.58 -4.80
CA ALA A 71 9.58 17.89 -4.10
C ALA A 71 10.04 17.12 -2.85
N GLY A 72 9.41 17.41 -1.71
CA GLY A 72 9.55 16.65 -0.47
C GLY A 72 8.47 15.58 -0.34
N ARG A 73 8.91 14.33 -0.15
CA ARG A 73 8.09 13.14 0.16
C ARG A 73 7.14 13.41 1.33
N GLU A 74 5.83 13.32 1.09
CA GLU A 74 4.82 13.08 2.14
C GLU A 74 4.96 11.62 2.61
N GLY A 75 5.74 11.44 3.67
CA GLY A 75 5.83 10.22 4.44
C GLY A 75 5.85 10.59 5.92
N ASP A 76 4.89 10.03 6.65
CA ASP A 76 4.85 9.91 8.10
C ASP A 76 4.85 11.20 8.93
N LEU A 77 3.68 11.84 9.01
CA LEU A 77 3.27 12.59 10.19
C LEU A 77 1.90 12.09 10.65
N TYR A 78 1.90 11.31 11.72
CA TYR A 78 0.71 11.03 12.51
C TYR A 78 0.21 12.35 13.10
N SER A 79 -0.78 12.97 12.45
CA SER A 79 -1.54 14.09 13.02
C SER A 79 -2.63 13.57 13.96
N ALA A 80 -2.24 12.81 14.99
CA ALA A 80 -3.07 12.65 16.18
C ALA A 80 -2.83 13.87 17.06
N GLY A 81 -3.59 14.96 16.84
CA GLY A 81 -3.59 16.07 17.80
C GLY A 81 -3.81 17.50 17.31
N ALA A 82 -4.02 17.77 16.01
CA ALA A 82 -4.00 19.16 15.52
C ALA A 82 -5.27 19.67 14.81
N LEU A 83 -6.44 19.07 15.04
CA LEU A 83 -7.72 19.55 14.46
C LEU A 83 -8.72 20.13 15.48
N TRP A 84 -8.30 20.43 16.72
CA TRP A 84 -9.22 20.94 17.75
C TRP A 84 -8.80 22.30 18.32
N MET A 85 -8.35 23.19 17.45
CA MET A 85 -8.19 24.63 17.72
C MET A 85 -8.74 25.41 16.53
N GLY A 86 -10.06 25.49 16.42
CA GLY A 86 -10.73 26.28 15.39
C GLY A 86 -12.24 26.12 15.47
N GLU A 87 -12.92 27.25 15.67
CA GLU A 87 -14.38 27.44 15.67
C GLU A 87 -15.11 26.98 16.93
N PHE A 88 -14.91 27.72 18.02
CA PHE A 88 -15.59 27.53 19.30
C PHE A 88 -16.17 28.84 19.88
N ASP A 89 -16.88 29.63 19.07
CA ASP A 89 -17.49 30.88 19.57
C ASP A 89 -18.95 31.16 19.15
N GLU A 90 -19.66 30.29 18.41
CA GLU A 90 -21.06 30.59 18.01
C GLU A 90 -22.16 29.69 18.58
N LEU A 91 -21.84 28.76 19.48
CA LEU A 91 -22.85 27.91 20.15
C LEU A 91 -23.02 28.21 21.65
N LEU A 92 -22.69 29.42 22.08
CA LEU A 92 -22.81 29.87 23.48
C LEU A 92 -24.11 30.64 23.80
N ALA A 93 -25.12 30.65 22.93
CA ALA A 93 -26.34 31.45 23.15
C ALA A 93 -27.69 30.73 23.02
N GLN A 94 -27.75 29.39 22.92
CA GLN A 94 -29.04 28.67 22.81
C GLN A 94 -29.25 27.50 23.80
N ALA A 95 -28.37 27.32 24.79
CA ALA A 95 -28.50 26.25 25.78
C ALA A 95 -29.02 26.71 27.16
N ALA A 96 -29.76 27.81 27.23
CA ALA A 96 -30.28 28.37 28.49
C ALA A 96 -31.80 28.26 28.68
N GLU A 97 -32.57 27.72 27.73
CA GLU A 97 -34.02 27.55 27.92
C GLU A 97 -34.52 26.23 27.31
N ARG A 98 -34.39 25.15 28.08
CA ARG A 98 -35.31 24.00 28.04
C ARG A 98 -35.08 23.07 29.23
N ASP A 99 -35.43 23.59 30.42
CA ASP A 99 -35.79 22.74 31.55
C ASP A 99 -37.32 22.72 31.71
N ALA A 100 -37.80 21.58 32.20
CA ALA A 100 -39.17 21.22 32.56
C ALA A 100 -40.02 20.53 31.47
N ALA A 101 -39.91 19.20 31.39
CA ALA A 101 -41.07 18.31 31.45
C ALA A 101 -40.65 16.86 31.83
N ASP A 102 -41.39 16.31 32.80
CA ASP A 102 -41.54 14.90 33.20
C ASP A 102 -40.40 14.18 33.92
N ALA A 103 -40.30 14.49 35.23
CA ALA A 103 -39.79 13.55 36.23
C ALA A 103 -40.88 12.52 36.60
N GLN A 104 -41.01 11.48 35.78
CA GLN A 104 -41.51 10.18 36.26
C GLN A 104 -40.28 9.36 36.70
N GLU A 105 -40.19 9.08 38.00
CA GLU A 105 -39.16 8.20 38.58
C GLU A 105 -39.36 6.76 38.08
N THR A 106 -38.73 6.45 36.96
CA THR A 106 -38.52 5.07 36.51
C THR A 106 -37.42 4.41 37.34
N PRO A 107 -37.54 3.11 37.69
CA PRO A 107 -36.58 2.43 38.54
C PRO A 107 -35.16 2.46 37.95
N ARG A 108 -34.18 2.84 38.77
CA ARG A 108 -32.75 2.87 38.40
C ARG A 108 -32.16 1.47 38.51
N ALA A 109 -31.39 1.06 37.50
CA ALA A 109 -30.65 -0.18 37.55
C ALA A 109 -29.49 -0.05 38.55
N ARG A 110 -29.38 -1.01 39.48
CA ARG A 110 -28.27 -1.07 40.44
C ARG A 110 -27.20 -2.00 39.90
N MET A 111 -25.98 -1.52 39.71
CA MET A 111 -24.90 -2.36 39.18
C MET A 111 -24.35 -3.30 40.26
N GLU A 112 -23.97 -4.52 39.88
CA GLU A 112 -23.36 -5.47 40.81
C GLU A 112 -22.05 -4.91 41.40
N GLU A 113 -21.79 -5.20 42.67
CA GLU A 113 -20.69 -4.58 43.43
C GLU A 113 -19.30 -4.83 42.80
N GLY A 114 -19.12 -5.96 42.11
CA GLY A 114 -17.89 -6.31 41.38
C GLY A 114 -17.69 -5.59 40.03
N LEU A 115 -18.74 -4.94 39.49
CA LEU A 115 -18.67 -4.21 38.22
C LEU A 115 -18.41 -2.71 38.43
N ARG A 116 -18.42 -2.21 39.66
CA ARG A 116 -18.19 -0.78 39.95
C ARG A 116 -16.86 -0.30 39.37
N GLY A 117 -16.91 0.84 38.68
CA GLY A 117 -15.77 1.40 37.95
C GLY A 117 -15.42 0.68 36.66
N ALA A 118 -16.22 -0.29 36.18
CA ALA A 118 -16.08 -0.84 34.84
C ALA A 118 -16.48 0.18 33.76
N VAL A 119 -17.30 1.17 34.11
CA VAL A 119 -17.65 2.30 33.25
C VAL A 119 -16.98 3.54 33.82
N GLY A 120 -16.28 4.29 32.97
CA GLY A 120 -15.65 5.55 33.31
C GLY A 120 -16.26 6.69 32.50
N VAL A 121 -16.57 7.80 33.16
CA VAL A 121 -17.10 9.01 32.53
C VAL A 121 -16.31 10.25 32.96
N ARG A 122 -16.29 11.26 32.10
CA ARG A 122 -15.70 12.57 32.38
C ARG A 122 -16.72 13.65 32.09
N GLN A 123 -16.85 14.62 33.00
CA GLN A 123 -17.77 15.75 32.81
C GLN A 123 -17.30 16.63 31.64
N VAL A 124 -18.24 17.01 30.77
CA VAL A 124 -18.04 17.88 29.60
C VAL A 124 -19.21 18.85 29.48
N PRO A 125 -19.09 19.96 28.72
CA PRO A 125 -20.26 20.78 28.40
C PRO A 125 -21.38 19.93 27.81
N GLY A 126 -22.60 20.09 28.31
CA GLY A 126 -23.78 19.34 27.87
C GLY A 126 -23.98 17.96 28.52
N GLY A 127 -23.02 17.43 29.30
CA GLY A 127 -23.22 16.18 30.05
C GLY A 127 -21.94 15.41 30.35
N TYR A 128 -21.94 14.11 30.07
CA TYR A 128 -20.79 13.23 30.27
C TYR A 128 -20.19 12.72 28.96
N ALA A 129 -18.87 12.56 28.94
CA ALA A 129 -18.14 11.81 27.94
C ALA A 129 -17.75 10.43 28.50
N LEU A 130 -18.09 9.36 27.80
CA LEU A 130 -17.65 8.00 28.11
C LEU A 130 -16.15 7.87 27.82
N THR A 131 -15.35 7.55 28.85
CA THR A 131 -13.88 7.45 28.77
C THR A 131 -13.37 6.04 29.04
N ALA A 132 -14.18 5.15 29.62
CA ALA A 132 -13.85 3.74 29.76
C ALA A 132 -15.10 2.88 29.77
N PHE A 133 -15.04 1.71 29.14
CA PHE A 133 -16.07 0.67 29.22
C PHE A 133 -15.40 -0.71 29.18
N ASP A 134 -15.18 -1.30 30.35
CA ASP A 134 -14.47 -2.57 30.57
C ASP A 134 -15.35 -3.78 30.22
N LEU A 135 -15.48 -4.05 28.92
CA LEU A 135 -16.23 -5.19 28.39
C LEU A 135 -15.75 -6.53 28.92
N ARG A 136 -14.47 -6.67 29.30
CA ARG A 136 -13.95 -7.91 29.87
C ARG A 136 -14.56 -8.23 31.23
N ARG A 137 -14.76 -7.20 32.07
CA ARG A 137 -15.45 -7.38 33.36
C ARG A 137 -16.92 -7.74 33.16
N PHE A 138 -17.59 -7.07 32.21
CA PHE A 138 -18.98 -7.40 31.87
C PHE A 138 -19.12 -8.81 31.31
N ALA A 139 -18.25 -9.22 30.38
CA ALA A 139 -18.19 -10.58 29.85
C ALA A 139 -17.99 -11.63 30.97
N ALA A 140 -17.06 -11.37 31.90
CA ALA A 140 -16.84 -12.24 33.05
C ALA A 140 -18.07 -12.35 33.97
N ALA A 141 -18.81 -11.26 34.17
CA ALA A 141 -20.04 -11.25 34.97
C ALA A 141 -21.20 -11.98 34.28
N VAL A 142 -21.32 -11.87 32.96
CA VAL A 142 -22.30 -12.63 32.17
C VAL A 142 -21.91 -14.11 32.06
N GLY A 143 -20.62 -14.44 32.25
CA GLY A 143 -20.09 -15.79 32.05
C GLY A 143 -19.95 -16.17 30.58
N GLN A 144 -20.02 -15.18 29.67
CA GLN A 144 -19.93 -15.35 28.22
C GLN A 144 -18.99 -14.28 27.65
N SER A 145 -18.19 -14.64 26.65
CA SER A 145 -17.21 -13.73 26.03
C SER A 145 -17.44 -13.52 24.54
N ASP A 146 -18.52 -14.06 23.98
CA ASP A 146 -18.89 -13.89 22.57
C ASP A 146 -20.41 -13.65 22.48
N ASP A 147 -20.87 -13.19 21.32
CA ASP A 147 -22.27 -12.91 21.03
C ASP A 147 -22.96 -11.98 22.04
N LEU A 148 -22.22 -11.02 22.60
CA LEU A 148 -22.75 -10.07 23.58
C LEU A 148 -23.49 -8.91 22.91
N ALA A 149 -24.64 -8.54 23.46
CA ALA A 149 -25.30 -7.27 23.18
C ALA A 149 -24.88 -6.24 24.23
N VAL A 150 -24.35 -5.10 23.79
CA VAL A 150 -23.77 -4.05 24.61
C VAL A 150 -24.58 -2.76 24.41
N LEU A 151 -25.15 -2.24 25.49
CA LEU A 151 -25.91 -1.00 25.52
C LEU A 151 -25.06 0.04 26.25
N LEU A 152 -24.77 1.17 25.59
CA LEU A 152 -24.09 2.25 26.27
C LEU A 152 -25.06 3.00 27.19
N PRO A 153 -24.58 3.49 28.35
CA PRO A 153 -25.41 4.26 29.26
C PRO A 153 -25.88 5.55 28.59
N ALA A 154 -27.18 5.81 28.62
CA ALA A 154 -27.75 7.05 28.14
C ALA A 154 -27.61 8.16 29.19
N TYR A 155 -27.71 7.81 30.48
CA TYR A 155 -27.65 8.76 31.59
C TYR A 155 -26.82 8.24 32.76
N VAL A 156 -26.15 9.17 33.47
CA VAL A 156 -25.54 8.95 34.79
C VAL A 156 -26.11 10.00 35.74
N ASP A 157 -26.81 9.57 36.79
CA ASP A 157 -27.55 10.46 37.72
C ASP A 157 -28.48 11.46 37.01
N GLY A 158 -29.10 11.03 35.90
CA GLY A 158 -30.00 11.86 35.09
C GLY A 158 -29.29 12.83 34.14
N ILE A 159 -27.95 12.94 34.21
CA ILE A 159 -27.14 13.73 33.26
C ILE A 159 -26.86 12.87 32.03
N PRO A 160 -27.10 13.37 30.80
CA PRO A 160 -26.91 12.57 29.59
C PRO A 160 -25.44 12.27 29.29
N VAL A 161 -25.17 11.10 28.74
CA VAL A 161 -23.89 10.78 28.10
C VAL A 161 -23.98 11.27 26.66
N VAL A 162 -23.26 12.34 26.38
CA VAL A 162 -23.30 13.09 25.11
C VAL A 162 -22.12 12.78 24.20
N ARG A 163 -21.06 12.16 24.72
CA ARG A 163 -19.82 11.89 23.95
C ARG A 163 -19.26 10.51 24.21
N VAL A 164 -18.65 9.90 23.19
CA VAL A 164 -17.80 8.71 23.31
C VAL A 164 -16.36 9.09 22.98
N ALA A 165 -15.45 8.96 23.94
CA ALA A 165 -14.04 9.30 23.77
C ALA A 165 -13.26 8.21 23.02
N VAL A 166 -12.06 8.53 22.52
CA VAL A 166 -11.23 7.61 21.73
C VAL A 166 -10.74 6.42 22.57
N GLU A 167 -10.53 6.64 23.86
CA GLU A 167 -10.06 5.67 24.83
C GLU A 167 -11.15 4.78 25.43
N ALA A 168 -12.44 5.09 25.16
CA ALA A 168 -13.58 4.43 25.77
C ALA A 168 -13.52 2.90 25.65
N PHE A 169 -13.11 2.42 24.47
CA PHE A 169 -12.96 0.99 24.16
C PHE A 169 -11.52 0.63 23.82
N ALA A 170 -10.54 1.21 24.51
CA ALA A 170 -9.14 0.84 24.36
C ALA A 170 -8.95 -0.68 24.50
N ARG A 171 -7.99 -1.26 23.75
CA ARG A 171 -7.75 -2.72 23.68
C ARG A 171 -7.79 -3.44 25.04
N ARG A 172 -7.23 -2.85 26.08
CA ARG A 172 -7.21 -3.40 27.45
C ARG A 172 -8.60 -3.75 28.01
N PHE A 173 -9.64 -3.04 27.55
CA PHE A 173 -11.02 -3.16 28.02
C PHE A 173 -11.85 -4.15 27.18
N VAL A 174 -11.46 -4.41 25.93
CA VAL A 174 -12.33 -5.12 24.96
C VAL A 174 -11.70 -6.38 24.37
N GLN A 175 -10.40 -6.60 24.59
CA GLN A 175 -9.68 -7.74 24.03
C GLN A 175 -10.26 -9.08 24.51
N GLY A 176 -10.52 -9.97 23.57
CA GLY A 176 -11.06 -11.31 23.81
C GLY A 176 -12.57 -11.35 23.98
N VAL A 177 -13.26 -10.24 23.73
CA VAL A 177 -14.73 -10.13 23.85
C VAL A 177 -15.36 -9.89 22.49
N GLY A 178 -16.18 -10.83 22.03
CA GLY A 178 -17.00 -10.71 20.83
C GLY A 178 -18.34 -10.05 21.13
N VAL A 179 -18.69 -9.04 20.36
CA VAL A 179 -19.91 -8.24 20.51
C VAL A 179 -20.77 -8.46 19.27
N LEU A 180 -22.00 -8.93 19.46
CA LEU A 180 -22.98 -9.08 18.38
C LEU A 180 -23.54 -7.70 17.99
N LEU A 181 -23.96 -6.93 18.98
CA LEU A 181 -24.61 -5.63 18.81
C LEU A 181 -24.06 -4.63 19.83
N LEU A 182 -23.64 -3.47 19.35
CA LEU A 182 -23.37 -2.29 20.17
C LEU A 182 -24.44 -1.23 19.92
N VAL A 183 -25.16 -0.81 20.96
CA VAL A 183 -26.19 0.24 20.87
C VAL A 183 -25.66 1.55 21.44
N VAL A 184 -25.47 2.53 20.57
CA VAL A 184 -25.18 3.92 20.97
C VAL A 184 -26.52 4.64 21.19
N PRO A 185 -26.80 5.18 22.39
CA PRO A 185 -28.09 5.77 22.73
C PRO A 185 -28.28 7.14 22.07
N ASP A 186 -29.54 7.57 22.01
CA ASP A 186 -29.96 8.85 21.41
C ASP A 186 -29.38 10.09 22.08
N THR A 187 -28.88 9.97 23.31
CA THR A 187 -28.24 11.06 24.04
C THR A 187 -26.86 11.39 23.51
N VAL A 188 -26.20 10.46 22.82
CA VAL A 188 -24.84 10.68 22.31
C VAL A 188 -24.90 11.55 21.06
N GLU A 189 -24.15 12.64 21.08
CA GLU A 189 -24.07 13.60 19.98
C GLU A 189 -22.75 13.45 19.20
N HIS A 190 -21.65 13.10 19.90
CA HIS A 190 -20.31 13.02 19.29
C HIS A 190 -19.59 11.71 19.62
N ILE A 191 -19.03 11.07 18.59
CA ILE A 191 -18.20 9.88 18.72
C ILE A 191 -16.80 10.20 18.19
N ALA A 192 -15.78 10.04 19.02
CA ALA A 192 -14.40 10.33 18.63
C ALA A 192 -13.89 9.37 17.55
N ALA A 193 -12.94 9.84 16.74
CA ALA A 193 -12.30 9.00 15.72
C ALA A 193 -11.66 7.76 16.36
N ASN A 194 -11.87 6.61 15.73
CA ASN A 194 -11.40 5.29 16.14
C ASN A 194 -11.84 4.82 17.54
N ALA A 195 -12.88 5.43 18.12
CA ALA A 195 -13.44 4.99 19.40
C ALA A 195 -13.81 3.48 19.39
N PHE A 196 -14.26 2.96 18.25
CA PHE A 196 -14.66 1.55 18.11
C PHE A 196 -13.62 0.66 17.40
N ALA A 197 -12.44 1.19 17.04
CA ALA A 197 -11.48 0.50 16.17
C ALA A 197 -10.92 -0.80 16.79
N ALA A 198 -10.85 -0.89 18.12
CA ALA A 198 -10.35 -2.06 18.83
C ALA A 198 -11.41 -3.12 19.15
N MET A 199 -12.70 -2.80 18.95
CA MET A 199 -13.81 -3.68 19.34
C MET A 199 -14.12 -4.72 18.27
N SER A 200 -14.30 -5.98 18.69
CA SER A 200 -14.85 -7.04 17.84
C SER A 200 -16.39 -7.00 17.84
N ALA A 201 -16.98 -5.89 17.39
CA ALA A 201 -18.43 -5.75 17.28
C ALA A 201 -18.94 -6.07 15.86
N GLN A 202 -19.98 -6.91 15.71
CA GLN A 202 -20.52 -7.23 14.38
C GLN A 202 -21.39 -6.09 13.86
N ARG A 203 -22.37 -5.63 14.67
CA ARG A 203 -23.24 -4.50 14.33
C ARG A 203 -23.08 -3.36 15.32
N ILE A 204 -22.96 -2.13 14.82
CA ILE A 204 -23.03 -0.91 15.63
C ILE A 204 -24.29 -0.14 15.24
N HIS A 205 -25.18 0.08 16.21
CA HIS A 205 -26.34 0.96 16.05
C HIS A 205 -26.00 2.39 16.48
N ILE A 206 -26.29 3.35 15.62
CA ILE A 206 -26.10 4.78 15.84
C ILE A 206 -27.43 5.43 16.20
N GLY A 207 -27.54 5.93 17.43
CA GLY A 207 -28.72 6.61 17.93
C GLY A 207 -29.03 7.94 17.22
N ARG A 208 -30.23 8.44 17.47
CA ARG A 208 -30.81 9.63 16.81
C ARG A 208 -30.00 10.91 16.99
N GLY A 209 -29.40 11.11 18.16
CA GLY A 209 -28.69 12.34 18.52
C GLY A 209 -27.31 12.49 17.87
N VAL A 210 -26.74 11.41 17.32
CA VAL A 210 -25.36 11.42 16.82
C VAL A 210 -25.27 12.35 15.61
N SER A 211 -24.60 13.48 15.80
CA SER A 211 -24.43 14.53 14.79
C SER A 211 -23.00 14.56 14.24
N GLN A 212 -22.02 14.04 15.01
CA GLN A 212 -20.62 13.95 14.61
C GLN A 212 -20.05 12.56 14.92
N LEU A 213 -19.59 11.88 13.87
CA LEU A 213 -18.90 10.60 13.93
C LEU A 213 -17.50 10.79 13.35
N GLY A 214 -16.47 10.75 14.20
CA GLY A 214 -15.09 10.70 13.72
C GLY A 214 -14.82 9.43 12.92
N GLU A 215 -13.80 9.44 12.08
CA GLU A 215 -13.40 8.30 11.25
C GLU A 215 -13.27 7.01 12.08
N GLN A 216 -13.91 5.93 11.66
CA GLN A 216 -13.86 4.63 12.35
C GLN A 216 -13.16 3.61 11.45
N ARG A 217 -11.84 3.51 11.54
CA ARG A 217 -11.11 2.44 10.85
C ARG A 217 -11.51 1.09 11.44
N CYS A 218 -11.78 0.13 10.58
CA CYS A 218 -12.13 -1.23 10.97
C CYS A 218 -11.09 -2.19 10.36
N ASP A 219 -10.36 -2.92 11.20
CA ASP A 219 -9.47 -4.01 10.79
C ASP A 219 -10.06 -5.32 11.34
N LEU A 220 -10.63 -6.13 10.46
CA LEU A 220 -11.31 -7.38 10.83
C LEU A 220 -10.36 -8.40 11.45
N ALA A 221 -9.10 -8.42 11.00
CA ALA A 221 -8.08 -9.33 11.47
C ALA A 221 -7.30 -8.81 12.68
N GLY A 222 -7.27 -7.49 12.87
CA GLY A 222 -6.54 -6.79 13.93
C GLY A 222 -7.26 -6.74 15.30
N VAL A 223 -8.53 -7.14 15.36
CA VAL A 223 -9.31 -7.23 16.60
C VAL A 223 -9.31 -8.65 17.20
N SER A 224 -9.67 -8.75 18.48
CA SER A 224 -9.73 -10.02 19.20
C SER A 224 -11.05 -10.15 19.98
N PRO A 225 -11.89 -11.16 19.70
CA PRO A 225 -11.74 -12.18 18.66
C PRO A 225 -11.71 -11.57 17.24
N ARG A 226 -11.27 -12.35 16.24
CA ARG A 226 -11.27 -11.87 14.84
C ARG A 226 -12.71 -11.64 14.39
N LEU A 227 -12.94 -10.50 13.75
CA LEU A 227 -14.27 -10.12 13.32
C LEU A 227 -14.58 -10.71 11.95
N ALA A 228 -15.70 -11.43 11.84
CA ALA A 228 -16.13 -12.00 10.57
C ALA A 228 -16.73 -10.95 9.62
N ARG A 229 -17.44 -9.97 10.18
CA ARG A 229 -18.18 -8.93 9.44
C ARG A 229 -18.38 -7.67 10.26
N ARG A 230 -18.57 -6.53 9.60
CA ARG A 230 -18.95 -5.26 10.23
C ARG A 230 -20.13 -4.64 9.49
N GLU A 231 -21.15 -4.27 10.25
CA GLU A 231 -22.35 -3.58 9.75
C GLU A 231 -22.73 -2.41 10.68
N TYR A 232 -23.45 -1.44 10.12
CA TYR A 232 -24.05 -0.34 10.86
C TYR A 232 -25.57 -0.33 10.69
N SER A 233 -26.28 0.05 11.74
CA SER A 233 -27.66 0.53 11.67
C SER A 233 -27.73 1.95 12.25
N VAL A 234 -28.71 2.72 11.82
CA VAL A 234 -28.89 4.11 12.27
C VAL A 234 -30.37 4.30 12.59
N ASP A 235 -30.68 5.00 13.67
CA ASP A 235 -32.05 5.39 14.00
C ASP A 235 -32.69 6.19 12.86
N ALA A 236 -33.95 5.89 12.54
CA ALA A 236 -34.65 6.50 11.41
C ALA A 236 -34.84 8.03 11.57
N GLY A 237 -34.79 8.55 12.79
CA GLY A 237 -34.86 9.97 13.09
C GLY A 237 -33.52 10.71 13.07
N ASN A 238 -32.40 10.02 12.80
CA ASN A 238 -31.08 10.67 12.73
C ASN A 238 -31.01 11.62 11.51
N ALA A 239 -30.67 12.88 11.76
CA ALA A 239 -30.66 13.92 10.73
C ALA A 239 -29.38 13.95 9.86
N ARG A 240 -28.32 13.24 10.27
CA ARG A 240 -26.97 13.33 9.66
C ARG A 240 -26.53 12.05 8.98
N TYR A 241 -26.81 10.91 9.59
CA TYR A 241 -26.39 9.59 9.12
C TYR A 241 -27.60 8.76 8.71
N LEU A 242 -27.36 7.80 7.83
CA LEU A 242 -28.34 6.80 7.46
C LEU A 242 -27.65 5.46 7.22
N ALA A 243 -28.37 4.36 7.44
CA ALA A 243 -27.89 3.03 7.12
C ALA A 243 -28.78 2.35 6.09
N ARG A 244 -28.16 1.64 5.14
CA ARG A 244 -28.85 0.80 4.15
C ARG A 244 -28.03 -0.46 3.92
N GLU A 245 -28.65 -1.63 4.11
CA GLU A 245 -27.98 -2.93 3.92
C GLU A 245 -26.66 -3.05 4.74
N GLY A 246 -26.65 -2.51 5.96
CA GLY A 246 -25.47 -2.50 6.82
C GLY A 246 -24.40 -1.44 6.49
N ASN A 247 -24.53 -0.75 5.36
CA ASN A 247 -23.64 0.35 4.96
C ASN A 247 -24.02 1.63 5.70
N LEU A 248 -23.03 2.44 6.06
CA LEU A 248 -23.21 3.73 6.72
C LEU A 248 -22.96 4.87 5.74
N PHE A 249 -23.89 5.81 5.69
CA PHE A 249 -23.78 7.00 4.86
C PHE A 249 -24.01 8.28 5.66
N SER A 250 -23.53 9.38 5.11
CA SER A 250 -23.76 10.76 5.56
C SER A 250 -24.25 11.61 4.37
N ASP A 251 -24.48 12.90 4.61
CA ASP A 251 -24.83 13.89 3.56
C ASP A 251 -26.04 13.46 2.71
N GLY A 252 -27.07 12.94 3.38
CA GLY A 252 -28.30 12.46 2.73
C GLY A 252 -28.11 11.20 1.87
N GLY A 253 -27.01 10.46 2.05
CA GLY A 253 -26.71 9.24 1.31
C GLY A 253 -25.68 9.42 0.19
N ARG A 254 -25.20 10.66 -0.03
CA ARG A 254 -24.20 10.97 -1.06
C ARG A 254 -22.77 10.62 -0.64
N GLU A 255 -22.52 10.46 0.66
CA GLU A 255 -21.20 10.10 1.16
C GLU A 255 -21.24 8.75 1.86
N LEU A 256 -20.43 7.82 1.37
CA LEU A 256 -20.23 6.50 1.96
C LEU A 256 -19.17 6.62 3.06
N VAL A 257 -19.62 6.48 4.31
CA VAL A 257 -18.79 6.53 5.51
C VAL A 257 -18.21 5.17 5.85
N PHE A 258 -18.99 4.10 5.64
CA PHE A 258 -18.56 2.71 5.83
C PHE A 258 -19.32 1.76 4.90
N LEU A 259 -18.60 0.89 4.21
CA LEU A 259 -19.16 -0.21 3.42
C LEU A 259 -19.10 -1.49 4.24
N ALA A 260 -20.25 -2.14 4.43
CA ALA A 260 -20.38 -3.39 5.15
C ALA A 260 -19.39 -4.43 4.63
N SER A 261 -18.67 -5.07 5.55
CA SER A 261 -17.67 -6.09 5.25
C SER A 261 -18.14 -7.46 5.73
N PRO A 262 -17.65 -8.58 5.18
CA PRO A 262 -16.57 -8.72 4.19
C PRO A 262 -17.00 -8.42 2.75
N TYR A 263 -16.01 -8.29 1.86
CA TYR A 263 -16.22 -7.94 0.45
C TYR A 263 -16.18 -9.18 -0.44
N GLY A 264 -17.05 -9.20 -1.46
CA GLY A 264 -16.94 -10.17 -2.55
C GLY A 264 -15.81 -9.80 -3.52
N GLU A 265 -15.49 -10.70 -4.45
CA GLU A 265 -14.50 -10.47 -5.51
C GLU A 265 -14.83 -9.23 -6.37
N ARG A 266 -16.13 -8.99 -6.59
CA ARG A 266 -16.65 -7.80 -7.24
C ARG A 266 -17.57 -7.05 -6.27
N VAL A 267 -17.33 -5.74 -6.14
CA VAL A 267 -18.13 -4.85 -5.31
C VAL A 267 -18.64 -3.71 -6.17
N SER A 268 -19.94 -3.42 -6.07
CA SER A 268 -20.53 -2.21 -6.64
C SER A 268 -20.72 -1.18 -5.54
N LEU A 269 -20.22 0.04 -5.75
CA LEU A 269 -20.52 1.13 -4.83
C LEU A 269 -22.02 1.44 -4.88
N PRO A 270 -22.66 1.74 -3.74
CA PRO A 270 -24.09 2.03 -3.70
C PRO A 270 -24.49 3.20 -4.62
N ASP A 271 -25.70 3.12 -5.19
CA ASP A 271 -26.21 4.14 -6.09
C ASP A 271 -26.35 5.51 -5.41
N GLY A 272 -25.99 6.56 -6.15
CA GLY A 272 -26.06 7.95 -5.68
C GLY A 272 -24.89 8.39 -4.78
N VAL A 273 -23.93 7.50 -4.49
CA VAL A 273 -22.69 7.88 -3.78
C VAL A 273 -21.82 8.76 -4.67
N GLU A 274 -21.53 9.96 -4.17
CA GLU A 274 -20.63 10.95 -4.78
C GLU A 274 -19.27 10.97 -4.08
N ARG A 275 -19.20 10.63 -2.78
CA ARG A 275 -17.96 10.64 -2.00
C ARG A 275 -17.76 9.34 -1.23
N VAL A 276 -16.53 8.83 -1.24
CA VAL A 276 -16.12 7.68 -0.41
C VAL A 276 -15.11 8.17 0.63
N ALA A 277 -15.45 8.05 1.91
CA ALA A 277 -14.61 8.49 3.01
C ALA A 277 -13.30 7.68 3.13
N SER A 278 -12.32 8.23 3.84
CA SER A 278 -10.98 7.62 4.03
C SER A 278 -11.03 6.23 4.69
N SER A 279 -11.98 6.02 5.62
CA SER A 279 -12.18 4.80 6.41
C SER A 279 -13.39 3.98 5.93
N ALA A 280 -13.89 4.26 4.73
CA ALA A 280 -15.08 3.58 4.19
C ALA A 280 -14.89 2.09 3.95
N PHE A 281 -13.66 1.63 3.75
CA PHE A 281 -13.34 0.23 3.51
C PHE A 281 -12.58 -0.36 4.69
N ALA A 282 -13.01 -1.54 5.12
CA ALA A 282 -12.39 -2.26 6.21
C ALA A 282 -11.10 -2.96 5.74
N ASP A 283 -10.09 -2.95 6.60
CA ASP A 283 -8.86 -3.71 6.46
C ASP A 283 -9.03 -5.12 7.07
N GLY A 284 -8.01 -5.97 6.91
CA GLY A 284 -8.01 -7.31 7.51
C GLY A 284 -8.99 -8.31 6.87
N CYS A 285 -9.59 -7.95 5.73
CA CYS A 285 -10.34 -8.84 4.85
C CYS A 285 -9.80 -8.79 3.43
N GLU A 286 -10.19 -9.75 2.59
CA GLU A 286 -9.72 -9.79 1.21
C GLU A 286 -10.28 -8.58 0.43
N PRO A 287 -9.43 -7.76 -0.22
CA PRO A 287 -9.91 -6.65 -1.04
C PRO A 287 -10.60 -7.19 -2.30
N PRO A 288 -11.58 -6.45 -2.85
CA PRO A 288 -12.21 -6.82 -4.12
C PRO A 288 -11.19 -6.77 -5.26
N ALA A 289 -11.35 -7.66 -6.23
CA ALA A 289 -10.62 -7.59 -7.50
C ALA A 289 -11.18 -6.50 -8.41
N VAL A 290 -12.50 -6.28 -8.36
CA VAL A 290 -13.22 -5.33 -9.22
C VAL A 290 -14.15 -4.44 -8.39
N VAL A 291 -14.11 -3.14 -8.68
CA VAL A 291 -14.98 -2.13 -8.09
C VAL A 291 -15.78 -1.45 -9.20
N ASP A 292 -17.10 -1.60 -9.20
CA ASP A 292 -17.98 -0.85 -10.09
C ASP A 292 -18.42 0.44 -9.41
N CYS A 293 -18.34 1.57 -10.12
CA CYS A 293 -18.86 2.84 -9.63
C CYS A 293 -19.69 3.58 -10.67
N SER A 294 -20.55 4.49 -10.17
CA SER A 294 -21.44 5.28 -11.02
C SER A 294 -20.76 6.57 -11.51
N ALA A 295 -21.37 7.20 -12.52
CA ALA A 295 -20.93 8.51 -13.02
C ALA A 295 -21.09 9.65 -11.99
N ALA A 296 -21.84 9.43 -10.91
CA ALA A 296 -21.99 10.41 -9.82
C ALA A 296 -20.73 10.51 -8.95
N LEU A 297 -19.84 9.52 -8.98
CA LEU A 297 -18.67 9.46 -8.11
C LEU A 297 -17.73 10.65 -8.35
N ALA A 298 -17.67 11.55 -7.38
CA ALA A 298 -16.91 12.77 -7.44
C ALA A 298 -15.56 12.68 -6.71
N ARG A 299 -15.48 11.90 -5.61
CA ARG A 299 -14.27 11.81 -4.79
C ARG A 299 -14.15 10.47 -4.06
N VAL A 300 -12.93 9.93 -4.00
CA VAL A 300 -12.59 8.75 -3.20
C VAL A 300 -11.38 9.10 -2.33
N ASP A 301 -11.58 9.27 -1.04
CA ASP A 301 -10.50 9.57 -0.10
C ASP A 301 -9.78 8.30 0.38
N SER A 302 -10.47 7.16 0.43
CA SER A 302 -9.83 5.88 0.74
C SER A 302 -8.81 5.46 -0.32
N ARG A 303 -7.71 4.85 0.14
CA ARG A 303 -6.62 4.30 -0.70
C ARG A 303 -6.54 2.77 -0.67
N SER A 304 -7.37 2.08 0.12
CA SER A 304 -7.23 0.65 0.40
C SER A 304 -7.40 -0.25 -0.83
N TRP A 305 -8.10 0.21 -1.87
CA TRP A 305 -8.41 -0.56 -3.09
C TRP A 305 -7.81 0.04 -4.35
N ASP A 306 -6.71 0.78 -4.23
CA ASP A 306 -6.06 1.38 -5.39
C ASP A 306 -5.55 0.33 -6.39
N ASP A 307 -5.23 -0.88 -5.93
CA ASP A 307 -4.81 -2.00 -6.78
C ASP A 307 -5.96 -2.82 -7.38
N ALA A 308 -7.22 -2.56 -7.01
CA ALA A 308 -8.38 -3.18 -7.66
C ALA A 308 -8.61 -2.58 -9.06
N VAL A 309 -9.36 -3.29 -9.91
CA VAL A 309 -9.84 -2.75 -11.19
C VAL A 309 -11.10 -1.94 -10.93
N TRP A 310 -11.02 -0.62 -11.11
CA TRP A 310 -12.15 0.29 -10.96
C TRP A 310 -12.82 0.51 -12.31
N ARG A 311 -14.02 -0.03 -12.47
CA ARG A 311 -14.90 0.22 -13.61
C ARG A 311 -15.61 1.54 -13.39
N CYS A 312 -14.93 2.61 -13.80
CA CYS A 312 -15.30 3.99 -13.55
C CYS A 312 -15.55 4.71 -14.87
N PRO A 313 -16.77 5.23 -15.11
CA PRO A 313 -17.06 6.04 -16.28
C PRO A 313 -16.10 7.24 -16.39
N VAL A 314 -15.66 7.57 -17.61
CA VAL A 314 -14.72 8.67 -17.84
C VAL A 314 -15.35 10.03 -17.49
N GLU A 315 -16.68 10.10 -17.52
CA GLU A 315 -17.49 11.27 -17.16
C GLU A 315 -17.53 11.52 -15.65
N ALA A 316 -17.21 10.52 -14.82
CA ALA A 316 -17.22 10.66 -13.37
C ALA A 316 -16.15 11.69 -12.93
N PRO A 317 -16.48 12.69 -12.10
CA PRO A 317 -15.49 13.68 -11.68
C PRO A 317 -14.28 13.08 -10.95
N ALA A 318 -14.45 11.94 -10.27
CA ALA A 318 -13.36 11.21 -9.62
C ALA A 318 -12.34 10.61 -10.60
N TYR A 319 -12.71 10.35 -11.86
CA TYR A 319 -11.91 9.58 -12.81
C TYR A 319 -10.48 10.13 -12.96
N ARG A 320 -10.35 11.46 -13.16
CA ARG A 320 -9.03 12.10 -13.32
C ARG A 320 -8.18 12.03 -12.05
N ALA A 321 -8.80 12.19 -10.89
CA ALA A 321 -8.10 12.11 -9.60
C ALA A 321 -7.61 10.69 -9.34
N LEU A 322 -8.45 9.68 -9.59
CA LEU A 322 -8.10 8.27 -9.50
C LEU A 322 -6.96 7.90 -10.46
N ARG A 323 -7.01 8.36 -11.72
CA ARG A 323 -5.94 8.16 -12.70
C ARG A 323 -4.62 8.79 -12.27
N LYS A 324 -4.66 10.00 -11.68
CA LYS A 324 -3.48 10.68 -11.14
C LYS A 324 -2.92 9.96 -9.89
N ARG A 325 -3.79 9.39 -9.05
CA ARG A 325 -3.38 8.52 -7.94
C ARG A 325 -2.81 7.18 -8.42
N GLY A 326 -3.14 6.79 -9.65
CA GLY A 326 -2.61 5.62 -10.35
C GLY A 326 -3.55 4.42 -10.30
N VAL A 327 -4.80 4.60 -9.88
CA VAL A 327 -5.83 3.53 -9.83
C VAL A 327 -5.99 2.87 -11.19
N ARG A 328 -6.16 1.55 -11.21
CA ARG A 328 -6.38 0.79 -12.43
C ARG A 328 -7.81 1.04 -12.89
N LEU A 329 -7.97 1.95 -13.85
CA LEU A 329 -9.27 2.36 -14.36
C LEU A 329 -9.62 1.56 -15.62
N ALA A 330 -10.83 1.03 -15.64
CA ALA A 330 -11.43 0.35 -16.77
C ALA A 330 -12.72 1.07 -17.18
N GLY A 331 -12.94 1.21 -18.48
CA GLY A 331 -14.20 1.65 -19.05
C GLY A 331 -15.31 0.60 -18.93
N PRO A 332 -16.55 0.97 -19.28
CA PRO A 332 -17.70 0.06 -19.22
C PRO A 332 -17.57 -1.14 -20.18
N ALA A 333 -16.83 -0.96 -21.29
CA ALA A 333 -16.58 -1.97 -22.31
C ALA A 333 -15.38 -2.89 -22.02
N ALA A 334 -14.76 -2.75 -20.85
CA ALA A 334 -13.63 -3.59 -20.48
C ALA A 334 -14.05 -5.07 -20.37
N VAL A 335 -13.14 -5.94 -20.81
CA VAL A 335 -13.32 -7.40 -20.83
C VAL A 335 -12.28 -8.07 -19.96
N GLU A 336 -12.68 -9.18 -19.35
CA GLU A 336 -11.80 -10.06 -18.59
C GLU A 336 -11.51 -11.31 -19.42
N LEU A 337 -10.22 -11.60 -19.65
CA LEU A 337 -9.75 -12.75 -20.41
C LEU A 337 -8.54 -13.35 -19.71
N GLU A 338 -8.59 -14.65 -19.40
CA GLU A 338 -7.49 -15.38 -18.75
C GLU A 338 -6.97 -14.72 -17.45
N GLY A 339 -7.87 -14.13 -16.66
CA GLY A 339 -7.54 -13.41 -15.42
C GLY A 339 -6.88 -12.04 -15.62
N CYS A 340 -6.83 -11.54 -16.86
CA CYS A 340 -6.37 -10.21 -17.20
C CYS A 340 -7.57 -9.33 -17.60
N TRP A 341 -7.51 -8.05 -17.24
CA TRP A 341 -8.47 -7.02 -17.62
C TRP A 341 -7.92 -6.18 -18.77
N TYR A 342 -8.73 -6.06 -19.82
CA TYR A 342 -8.44 -5.25 -20.99
C TYR A 342 -9.55 -4.23 -21.22
N ASP A 343 -9.16 -3.01 -21.51
CA ASP A 343 -10.05 -1.95 -21.98
C ASP A 343 -9.65 -1.52 -23.38
N PHE A 344 -10.41 -0.60 -23.99
CA PHE A 344 -10.27 -0.24 -25.38
C PHE A 344 -10.31 1.27 -25.59
N ASP A 345 -9.36 1.79 -26.36
CA ASP A 345 -9.34 3.19 -26.79
C ASP A 345 -9.41 3.28 -28.33
N ALA A 346 -9.12 4.44 -28.91
CA ALA A 346 -9.14 4.62 -30.36
C ALA A 346 -8.00 3.84 -31.07
N GLU A 347 -6.88 3.61 -30.39
CA GLU A 347 -5.67 3.01 -30.95
C GLU A 347 -5.69 1.48 -30.87
N GLY A 348 -6.30 0.91 -29.84
CA GLY A 348 -6.39 -0.54 -29.68
C GLY A 348 -6.85 -0.99 -28.30
N ALA A 349 -6.39 -2.18 -27.91
CA ALA A 349 -6.58 -2.72 -26.58
C ALA A 349 -5.51 -2.18 -25.60
N VAL A 350 -5.93 -2.03 -24.35
CA VAL A 350 -5.14 -1.53 -23.23
C VAL A 350 -5.20 -2.55 -22.11
N LEU A 351 -4.05 -3.07 -21.66
CA LEU A 351 -4.02 -3.91 -20.46
C LEU A 351 -4.25 -3.03 -19.23
N VAL A 352 -5.35 -3.23 -18.52
CA VAL A 352 -5.70 -2.50 -17.28
C VAL A 352 -5.16 -3.22 -16.05
N ALA A 353 -5.28 -4.55 -16.02
CA ALA A 353 -4.67 -5.41 -15.01
C ALA A 353 -4.25 -6.73 -15.64
N GLY A 354 -3.02 -7.14 -15.38
CA GLY A 354 -2.49 -8.46 -15.71
C GLY A 354 -3.01 -9.49 -14.72
N PRO A 355 -2.49 -10.73 -14.82
CA PRO A 355 -3.03 -11.83 -14.03
C PRO A 355 -2.92 -11.52 -12.53
N PRO A 356 -3.80 -12.10 -11.70
CA PRO A 356 -3.69 -11.96 -10.25
C PRO A 356 -2.39 -12.60 -9.77
N LYS A 357 -1.87 -12.08 -8.66
CA LYS A 357 -0.69 -12.67 -8.01
C LYS A 357 -1.03 -14.11 -7.61
N PRO A 358 -0.17 -15.09 -7.89
CA PRO A 358 -0.40 -16.46 -7.43
C PRO A 358 -0.50 -16.48 -5.89
N ILE A 359 -1.51 -17.19 -5.39
CA ILE A 359 -1.77 -17.35 -3.95
C ILE A 359 -0.54 -18.02 -3.32
N SER A 360 -0.01 -17.44 -2.25
CA SER A 360 1.14 -18.02 -1.56
C SER A 360 0.78 -19.37 -0.94
N VAL A 361 1.76 -20.25 -0.81
CA VAL A 361 1.61 -21.54 -0.11
C VAL A 361 0.99 -21.35 1.27
N SER A 362 1.53 -20.44 2.08
CA SER A 362 1.01 -20.11 3.41
C SER A 362 -0.46 -19.66 3.39
N ARG A 363 -0.89 -18.94 2.34
CA ARG A 363 -2.28 -18.51 2.20
C ARG A 363 -3.20 -19.65 1.77
N ARG A 364 -2.76 -20.53 0.86
CA ARG A 364 -3.49 -21.77 0.53
C ARG A 364 -3.72 -22.62 1.76
N PHE A 365 -2.69 -22.80 2.59
CA PHE A 365 -2.79 -23.47 3.89
C PHE A 365 -3.80 -22.79 4.80
N ALA A 366 -3.73 -21.47 4.94
CA ALA A 366 -4.64 -20.72 5.81
C ALA A 366 -6.09 -20.83 5.34
N GLU A 367 -6.34 -20.76 4.03
CA GLU A 367 -7.66 -20.93 3.43
C GLU A 367 -8.21 -22.34 3.67
N GLN A 368 -7.39 -23.38 3.47
CA GLN A 368 -7.77 -24.78 3.75
C GLN A 368 -8.07 -24.99 5.24
N ALA A 369 -7.27 -24.41 6.14
CA ALA A 369 -7.50 -24.49 7.58
C ALA A 369 -8.79 -23.75 7.99
N ALA A 370 -9.06 -22.58 7.40
CA ALA A 370 -10.26 -21.79 7.69
C ALA A 370 -11.56 -22.49 7.24
N VAL A 371 -11.58 -23.06 6.02
CA VAL A 371 -12.73 -23.83 5.51
C VAL A 371 -13.07 -25.00 6.45
N ARG A 372 -12.05 -25.67 7.00
CA ARG A 372 -12.26 -26.77 7.96
C ARG A 372 -12.74 -26.30 9.32
N ALA A 373 -12.21 -25.19 9.83
CA ALA A 373 -12.69 -24.61 11.09
C ALA A 373 -14.19 -24.26 11.02
N VAL A 374 -14.65 -23.76 9.86
CA VAL A 374 -16.09 -23.51 9.60
C VAL A 374 -16.87 -24.81 9.49
N ALA A 375 -16.35 -25.83 8.81
CA ALA A 375 -17.00 -27.15 8.69
C ALA A 375 -17.14 -27.89 10.04
N VAL A 376 -16.20 -27.64 10.98
CA VAL A 376 -16.30 -28.15 12.36
C VAL A 376 -17.38 -27.41 13.14
N ARG A 377 -17.42 -26.06 13.09
CA ARG A 377 -18.49 -25.27 13.74
C ARG A 377 -19.89 -25.55 13.19
N GLY A 378 -20.03 -25.79 11.88
CA GLY A 378 -21.33 -26.07 11.25
C GLY A 378 -21.90 -27.46 11.56
N LYS A 379 -21.10 -28.37 12.13
CA LYS A 379 -21.60 -29.67 12.63
C LYS A 379 -22.12 -29.59 14.07
N ASP A 380 -21.82 -28.52 14.79
CA ASP A 380 -22.30 -28.31 16.17
C ASP A 380 -23.79 -27.89 16.22
N GLU A 381 -24.40 -27.49 15.10
CA GLU A 381 -25.81 -27.06 15.04
C GLU A 381 -26.80 -28.19 14.70
N VAL A 382 -26.33 -29.39 14.33
CA VAL A 382 -27.21 -30.53 13.98
C VAL A 382 -26.64 -31.87 14.47
N ALA A 383 -26.60 -32.12 15.79
CA ALA A 383 -26.57 -33.48 16.34
C ALA A 383 -26.86 -33.50 17.86
N ASP A 384 -28.13 -33.72 18.22
CA ASP A 384 -28.46 -34.53 19.39
C ASP A 384 -28.18 -35.99 19.01
N ASP A 385 -27.00 -36.53 19.33
CA ASP A 385 -26.79 -37.94 19.73
C ASP A 385 -25.31 -38.27 19.94
N ALA A 386 -25.06 -39.19 20.87
CA ALA A 386 -23.78 -39.54 21.47
C ALA A 386 -22.74 -40.17 20.52
N ASP A 387 -21.45 -39.97 20.87
CA ASP A 387 -20.25 -40.70 20.40
C ASP A 387 -19.84 -40.55 18.93
N VAL A 388 -19.53 -39.31 18.51
CA VAL A 388 -18.55 -39.07 17.45
C VAL A 388 -17.50 -38.09 17.96
N CYS A 389 -16.24 -38.53 18.03
CA CYS A 389 -15.09 -37.67 18.37
C CYS A 389 -15.02 -36.47 17.44
N ALA A 390 -15.56 -35.33 17.88
CA ALA A 390 -15.45 -34.05 17.22
C ALA A 390 -13.97 -33.60 17.25
N LEU A 391 -13.39 -33.37 16.08
CA LEU A 391 -12.03 -32.85 15.95
C LEU A 391 -11.98 -31.43 16.52
N SER A 392 -11.16 -31.19 17.54
CA SER A 392 -10.91 -29.83 18.05
C SER A 392 -10.32 -28.94 16.94
N PRO A 393 -10.42 -27.59 17.04
CA PRO A 393 -9.78 -26.68 16.08
C PRO A 393 -8.29 -26.95 15.88
N ALA A 394 -7.60 -27.43 16.94
CA ALA A 394 -6.21 -27.85 16.88
C ALA A 394 -6.02 -29.17 16.10
N ALA A 395 -6.94 -30.13 16.23
CA ALA A 395 -6.92 -31.37 15.47
C ALA A 395 -7.25 -31.15 13.98
N ALA A 396 -8.21 -30.26 13.67
CA ALA A 396 -8.52 -29.86 12.30
C ALA A 396 -7.34 -29.13 11.61
N ALA A 397 -6.60 -28.29 12.36
CA ALA A 397 -5.38 -27.67 11.88
C ALA A 397 -4.24 -28.69 11.67
N ALA A 398 -4.11 -29.69 12.56
CA ALA A 398 -3.12 -30.76 12.44
C ALA A 398 -3.40 -31.67 11.23
N GLU A 399 -4.67 -31.98 10.95
CA GLU A 399 -5.06 -32.75 9.76
C GLU A 399 -4.90 -31.96 8.46
N ALA A 400 -5.22 -30.65 8.46
CA ALA A 400 -4.90 -29.78 7.34
C ALA A 400 -3.39 -29.74 7.07
N ALA A 401 -2.57 -29.76 8.12
CA ALA A 401 -1.12 -29.81 8.00
C ALA A 401 -0.61 -31.16 7.45
N THR A 402 -1.17 -32.30 7.88
CA THR A 402 -0.78 -33.62 7.35
C THR A 402 -1.22 -33.83 5.92
N GLU A 403 -2.38 -33.31 5.51
CA GLU A 403 -2.87 -33.45 4.15
C GLU A 403 -2.18 -32.49 3.18
N PHE A 404 -1.86 -31.27 3.62
CA PHE A 404 -0.95 -30.41 2.87
C PHE A 404 0.46 -31.02 2.81
N ALA A 405 0.91 -31.72 3.84
CA ALA A 405 2.16 -32.47 3.76
C ALA A 405 2.06 -33.65 2.77
N ALA A 406 0.90 -34.30 2.70
CA ALA A 406 0.61 -35.41 1.77
C ALA A 406 0.41 -34.94 0.31
N SER A 407 0.07 -33.67 0.07
CA SER A 407 0.01 -33.08 -1.29
C SER A 407 1.38 -32.94 -1.95
N GLY A 408 2.47 -33.16 -1.20
CA GLY A 408 3.85 -32.99 -1.67
C GLY A 408 4.34 -31.54 -1.65
N GLU A 409 3.50 -30.57 -1.28
CA GLU A 409 3.86 -29.15 -1.24
C GLU A 409 4.73 -28.80 -0.01
N ALA A 410 4.68 -29.59 1.08
CA ALA A 410 5.41 -29.30 2.33
C ALA A 410 6.90 -29.69 2.33
N GLY A 411 7.40 -30.39 1.29
CA GLY A 411 8.75 -30.95 1.25
C GLY A 411 9.71 -30.33 0.24
N SER A 412 9.28 -29.37 -0.58
CA SER A 412 10.11 -28.78 -1.64
C SER A 412 10.98 -27.64 -1.10
N THR A 413 12.10 -27.97 -0.47
CA THR A 413 13.28 -27.10 -0.51
C THR A 413 13.90 -27.25 -1.90
N VAL A 414 13.41 -26.44 -2.85
CA VAL A 414 13.71 -26.40 -4.29
C VAL A 414 12.80 -27.29 -5.16
N GLY A 415 12.00 -26.64 -6.03
CA GLY A 415 11.39 -27.27 -7.22
C GLY A 415 9.87 -27.53 -7.18
N TYR A 416 9.11 -26.46 -7.43
CA TYR A 416 7.74 -26.37 -7.97
C TYR A 416 7.25 -27.56 -8.83
N VAL A 417 6.08 -28.15 -8.52
CA VAL A 417 5.08 -28.75 -9.46
C VAL A 417 3.76 -28.91 -8.66
N SER A 418 2.55 -28.50 -9.04
CA SER A 418 1.96 -28.06 -10.30
C SER A 418 0.74 -27.15 -10.03
N ALA A 419 0.82 -25.92 -10.51
CA ALA A 419 -0.15 -25.39 -11.46
C ALA A 419 0.62 -24.39 -12.31
N SER A 420 0.90 -24.77 -13.56
CA SER A 420 1.63 -24.00 -14.55
C SER A 420 0.89 -22.69 -14.90
N ALA A 421 1.21 -21.62 -14.19
CA ALA A 421 1.02 -20.24 -14.64
C ALA A 421 2.43 -19.64 -14.74
N SER A 422 3.05 -19.98 -15.86
CA SER A 422 4.38 -19.66 -16.38
C SER A 422 5.26 -18.68 -15.60
N ASP A 423 6.51 -19.09 -15.35
CA ASP A 423 7.67 -18.22 -15.12
C ASP A 423 7.75 -17.07 -16.15
N VAL A 424 7.04 -17.18 -17.27
CA VAL A 424 6.95 -16.22 -18.35
C VAL A 424 5.54 -15.63 -18.45
N LEU A 425 5.39 -14.32 -18.23
CA LEU A 425 4.19 -13.59 -18.62
C LEU A 425 4.33 -13.14 -20.07
N ALA A 426 3.59 -13.78 -20.97
CA ALA A 426 3.48 -13.39 -22.37
C ALA A 426 2.11 -12.75 -22.60
N LEU A 427 2.09 -11.46 -22.92
CA LEU A 427 0.83 -10.75 -23.19
C LEU A 427 0.36 -11.03 -24.63
N PRO A 428 -0.97 -11.13 -24.85
CA PRO A 428 -1.51 -11.39 -26.18
C PRO A 428 -1.22 -10.24 -27.13
N ARG A 429 -1.01 -10.56 -28.42
CA ARG A 429 -0.80 -9.54 -29.47
C ARG A 429 -2.08 -8.77 -29.80
N GLN A 430 -3.23 -9.41 -29.65
CA GLN A 430 -4.55 -8.84 -29.92
C GLN A 430 -5.57 -9.33 -28.89
N VAL A 431 -6.57 -8.50 -28.62
CA VAL A 431 -7.70 -8.77 -27.74
C VAL A 431 -8.97 -8.37 -28.47
N GLU A 432 -9.95 -9.28 -28.59
CA GLU A 432 -11.19 -9.04 -29.33
C GLU A 432 -10.95 -8.49 -30.76
N GLY A 433 -9.94 -9.02 -31.45
CA GLY A 433 -9.55 -8.59 -32.80
C GLY A 433 -8.83 -7.24 -32.89
N ARG A 434 -8.57 -6.56 -31.76
CA ARG A 434 -7.84 -5.28 -31.70
C ARG A 434 -6.42 -5.48 -31.18
N PRO A 435 -5.40 -4.80 -31.75
CA PRO A 435 -4.02 -4.94 -31.28
C PRO A 435 -3.85 -4.42 -29.85
N LEU A 436 -3.05 -5.13 -29.05
CA LEU A 436 -2.62 -4.64 -27.73
C LEU A 436 -1.57 -3.56 -27.93
N VAL A 437 -1.95 -2.30 -27.73
CA VAL A 437 -1.09 -1.14 -28.01
C VAL A 437 -0.49 -0.53 -26.74
N ARG A 438 -1.12 -0.76 -25.58
CA ARG A 438 -0.73 -0.10 -24.33
C ARG A 438 -0.83 -1.02 -23.11
N ILE A 439 0.14 -0.88 -22.22
CA ILE A 439 0.10 -1.41 -20.85
C ILE A 439 -0.24 -0.24 -19.91
N GLY A 440 -1.36 -0.32 -19.20
CA GLY A 440 -1.89 0.74 -18.36
C GLY A 440 -1.12 0.96 -17.05
N VAL A 441 -1.49 2.02 -16.33
CA VAL A 441 -0.91 2.36 -15.01
C VAL A 441 -1.08 1.19 -14.04
N ARG A 442 0.02 0.75 -13.42
CA ARG A 442 0.05 -0.38 -12.47
C ARG A 442 -0.59 -1.67 -13.00
N ALA A 443 -0.67 -1.84 -14.32
CA ALA A 443 -1.33 -2.98 -14.91
C ALA A 443 -0.60 -4.30 -14.63
N LEU A 444 0.68 -4.30 -14.30
CA LEU A 444 1.43 -5.51 -13.95
C LEU A 444 1.58 -5.60 -12.42
N PRO A 445 0.59 -6.19 -11.70
CA PRO A 445 0.55 -6.19 -10.23
C PRO A 445 1.67 -6.99 -9.58
N PHE A 446 2.17 -8.02 -10.25
CA PHE A 446 3.22 -8.89 -9.73
C PHE A 446 4.38 -9.03 -10.72
N ALA A 447 5.47 -9.59 -10.22
CA ALA A 447 6.71 -9.76 -10.95
C ALA A 447 6.89 -11.22 -11.38
N PRO A 448 6.44 -11.61 -12.58
CA PRO A 448 6.79 -12.92 -13.13
C PRO A 448 8.31 -12.98 -13.36
N ALA A 449 8.90 -14.18 -13.38
CA ALA A 449 10.35 -14.34 -13.57
C ALA A 449 10.82 -13.81 -14.93
N SER A 450 9.97 -13.87 -15.95
CA SER A 450 10.19 -13.37 -17.30
C SER A 450 8.97 -12.60 -17.79
N VAL A 451 9.18 -11.42 -18.38
CA VAL A 451 8.13 -10.62 -19.02
C VAL A 451 8.46 -10.50 -20.51
N VAL A 452 7.51 -10.86 -21.37
CA VAL A 452 7.62 -10.70 -22.82
C VAL A 452 6.51 -9.76 -23.29
N VAL A 453 6.91 -8.56 -23.69
CA VAL A 453 5.98 -7.55 -24.19
C VAL A 453 5.83 -7.73 -25.72
N PRO A 454 4.60 -7.86 -26.26
CA PRO A 454 4.38 -8.12 -27.68
C PRO A 454 4.70 -6.91 -28.56
N GLU A 455 5.10 -7.19 -29.80
CA GLU A 455 5.52 -6.19 -30.80
C GLU A 455 4.47 -5.14 -31.20
N THR A 456 3.22 -5.35 -30.80
CA THR A 456 2.12 -4.41 -31.01
C THR A 456 2.12 -3.27 -30.00
N VAL A 457 2.76 -3.45 -28.83
CA VAL A 457 2.77 -2.48 -27.75
C VAL A 457 3.65 -1.29 -28.12
N ARG A 458 3.13 -0.09 -27.92
CA ARG A 458 3.81 1.20 -28.16
C ARG A 458 4.10 1.93 -26.86
N ILE A 459 3.24 1.78 -25.85
CA ILE A 459 3.30 2.55 -24.61
C ILE A 459 3.18 1.62 -23.40
N ILE A 460 4.09 1.78 -22.45
CA ILE A 460 3.98 1.22 -21.10
C ILE A 460 3.82 2.40 -20.15
N GLU A 461 2.68 2.50 -19.48
CA GLU A 461 2.42 3.56 -18.50
C GLU A 461 3.17 3.28 -17.18
N ARG A 462 3.14 4.26 -16.27
CA ARG A 462 3.90 4.25 -15.02
C ARG A 462 3.51 3.15 -14.04
N ASP A 463 4.37 2.94 -13.05
CA ASP A 463 4.18 2.11 -11.86
C ASP A 463 3.99 0.60 -12.14
N ASN A 464 4.46 0.13 -13.31
CA ASN A 464 4.55 -1.29 -13.65
C ASN A 464 5.80 -1.92 -13.03
N ALA A 465 5.82 -2.01 -11.70
CA ALA A 465 7.05 -2.22 -10.94
C ALA A 465 7.78 -3.54 -11.24
N CYS A 466 7.03 -4.64 -11.46
CA CYS A 466 7.60 -5.97 -11.75
C CYS A 466 8.82 -6.35 -10.87
N ARG A 467 8.74 -6.05 -9.57
CA ARG A 467 9.79 -6.30 -8.55
C ARG A 467 10.05 -7.79 -8.35
N GLY A 468 10.96 -8.36 -9.14
CA GLY A 468 11.27 -9.79 -9.09
C GLY A 468 11.51 -10.43 -10.44
N THR A 469 11.20 -9.71 -11.53
CA THR A 469 11.51 -10.15 -12.88
C THR A 469 13.02 -10.27 -13.05
N LYS A 470 13.42 -11.40 -13.66
CA LYS A 470 14.79 -11.75 -14.00
C LYS A 470 15.09 -11.46 -15.47
N ARG A 471 14.15 -11.77 -16.36
CA ARG A 471 14.30 -11.54 -17.80
C ARG A 471 13.21 -10.62 -18.31
N LEU A 472 13.59 -9.56 -19.00
CA LEU A 472 12.66 -8.61 -19.61
C LEU A 472 12.98 -8.50 -21.10
N ILE A 473 11.98 -8.76 -21.94
CA ILE A 473 12.08 -8.62 -23.40
C ILE A 473 11.13 -7.51 -23.83
N LEU A 474 11.73 -6.40 -24.25
CA LEU A 474 11.03 -5.24 -24.80
C LEU A 474 11.04 -5.30 -26.34
N PRO A 475 9.90 -5.04 -27.00
CA PRO A 475 9.80 -5.19 -28.45
C PRO A 475 10.33 -3.97 -29.19
N GLU A 476 10.82 -4.20 -30.40
CA GLU A 476 10.98 -3.12 -31.38
C GLU A 476 9.60 -2.50 -31.72
N GLY A 477 9.57 -1.19 -31.86
CA GLY A 477 8.34 -0.40 -31.99
C GLY A 477 7.82 0.18 -30.68
N LEU A 478 8.33 -0.26 -29.51
CA LEU A 478 8.03 0.39 -28.24
C LEU A 478 8.54 1.84 -28.25
N VAL A 479 7.69 2.80 -27.91
CA VAL A 479 7.97 4.25 -27.98
C VAL A 479 8.28 4.82 -26.61
N SER A 480 7.51 4.47 -25.59
CA SER A 480 7.64 5.09 -24.26
C SER A 480 7.44 4.11 -23.11
N ILE A 481 8.26 4.29 -22.06
CA ILE A 481 8.17 3.58 -20.78
C ILE A 481 7.94 4.64 -19.69
N GLY A 482 6.86 4.51 -18.92
CA GLY A 482 6.52 5.42 -17.83
C GLY A 482 7.42 5.25 -16.60
N ALA A 483 7.31 6.16 -15.63
CA ALA A 483 8.11 6.11 -14.40
C ALA A 483 7.87 4.84 -13.56
N HIS A 484 8.87 4.45 -12.77
CA HIS A 484 8.83 3.33 -11.83
C HIS A 484 8.38 1.98 -12.43
N CYS A 485 8.63 1.78 -13.72
CA CYS A 485 8.48 0.46 -14.34
C CYS A 485 9.66 -0.45 -13.93
N PHE A 486 9.56 -1.76 -14.14
CA PHE A 486 10.64 -2.76 -14.21
C PHE A 486 11.83 -2.67 -13.24
N TRP A 487 11.66 -2.08 -12.05
CA TRP A 487 12.75 -1.91 -11.11
C TRP A 487 12.93 -3.19 -10.27
N SER A 488 14.02 -3.90 -10.53
CA SER A 488 14.26 -5.21 -9.94
C SER A 488 15.75 -5.46 -9.77
N ARG A 489 16.15 -5.78 -8.54
CA ARG A 489 17.51 -6.24 -8.20
C ARG A 489 17.84 -7.63 -8.78
N LYS A 490 16.86 -8.31 -9.38
CA LYS A 490 17.01 -9.67 -9.91
C LYS A 490 17.16 -9.73 -11.42
N LEU A 491 17.12 -8.59 -12.12
CA LEU A 491 17.31 -8.56 -13.58
C LEU A 491 18.68 -9.13 -13.94
N GLU A 492 18.67 -10.11 -14.84
CA GLU A 492 19.86 -10.83 -15.28
C GLU A 492 20.38 -10.22 -16.59
N GLY A 493 21.65 -9.80 -16.58
CA GLY A 493 22.34 -9.24 -17.74
C GLY A 493 21.84 -7.85 -18.16
N PRO A 494 22.37 -7.30 -19.27
CA PRO A 494 21.93 -6.02 -19.79
C PRO A 494 20.52 -6.11 -20.40
N VAL A 495 19.58 -5.33 -19.88
CA VAL A 495 18.25 -5.16 -20.48
C VAL A 495 18.40 -4.38 -21.79
N LEU A 496 17.91 -4.95 -22.89
CA LEU A 496 17.92 -4.28 -24.19
C LEU A 496 16.83 -3.20 -24.22
N ILE A 497 17.23 -1.95 -24.40
CA ILE A 497 16.32 -0.81 -24.66
C ILE A 497 16.27 -0.61 -26.19
N PRO A 498 15.14 -0.94 -26.84
CA PRO A 498 14.99 -0.90 -28.30
C PRO A 498 15.29 0.49 -28.89
N ALA A 499 15.75 0.52 -30.14
CA ALA A 499 16.10 1.77 -30.83
C ALA A 499 14.86 2.63 -31.14
N SER A 500 13.66 2.07 -31.04
CA SER A 500 12.39 2.79 -31.16
C SER A 500 12.01 3.60 -29.92
N VAL A 501 12.58 3.30 -28.74
CA VAL A 501 12.19 3.97 -27.49
C VAL A 501 12.70 5.42 -27.49
N ARG A 502 11.83 6.37 -27.17
CA ARG A 502 12.13 7.82 -27.15
C ARG A 502 12.02 8.42 -25.75
N SER A 503 11.25 7.79 -24.87
CA SER A 503 11.00 8.27 -23.51
C SER A 503 11.10 7.12 -22.52
N VAL A 504 11.87 7.33 -21.45
CA VAL A 504 11.94 6.42 -20.30
C VAL A 504 11.78 7.26 -19.03
N GLY A 505 10.75 6.94 -18.24
CA GLY A 505 10.47 7.61 -16.98
C GLY A 505 11.49 7.28 -15.89
N GLU A 506 11.58 8.16 -14.90
CA GLU A 506 12.47 8.00 -13.75
C GLU A 506 12.25 6.68 -13.00
N GLY A 507 13.32 6.11 -12.46
CA GLY A 507 13.27 4.89 -11.64
C GLY A 507 12.92 3.60 -12.38
N SER A 508 12.71 3.63 -13.71
CA SER A 508 12.20 2.46 -14.46
C SER A 508 13.16 1.27 -14.60
N PHE A 509 14.45 1.49 -14.34
CA PHE A 509 15.48 0.47 -14.46
C PHE A 509 16.47 0.55 -13.29
N GLU A 510 15.99 0.98 -12.12
CA GLU A 510 16.80 1.06 -10.91
C GLU A 510 17.47 -0.30 -10.64
N TYR A 511 18.77 -0.28 -10.29
CA TYR A 511 19.65 -1.45 -10.13
C TYR A 511 19.98 -2.24 -11.40
N ALA A 512 19.39 -1.92 -12.55
CA ALA A 512 19.62 -2.68 -13.77
C ALA A 512 20.87 -2.21 -14.53
N VAL A 513 21.40 -3.11 -15.35
CA VAL A 513 22.30 -2.77 -16.44
C VAL A 513 21.45 -2.71 -17.71
N CYS A 514 21.56 -1.64 -18.49
CA CYS A 514 20.78 -1.45 -19.72
C CYS A 514 21.72 -1.33 -20.92
N ARG A 515 21.35 -1.91 -22.05
CA ARG A 515 22.00 -1.69 -23.34
C ARG A 515 21.10 -0.83 -24.21
N LEU A 516 21.55 0.36 -24.54
CA LEU A 516 20.82 1.32 -25.37
C LEU A 516 21.08 1.01 -26.85
N SER A 517 20.09 0.43 -27.53
CA SER A 517 20.24 0.02 -28.95
C SER A 517 20.50 1.21 -29.89
N HIS A 518 20.10 2.43 -29.53
CA HIS A 518 20.37 3.65 -30.29
C HIS A 518 21.84 3.88 -30.59
N VAL A 519 22.70 3.56 -29.62
CA VAL A 519 24.13 3.92 -29.64
C VAL A 519 25.04 2.73 -29.34
N GLY A 520 24.47 1.59 -28.94
CA GLY A 520 25.21 0.38 -28.55
C GLY A 520 25.85 0.47 -27.16
N ALA A 521 25.65 1.57 -26.42
CA ALA A 521 26.22 1.79 -25.10
C ALA A 521 25.55 0.91 -24.04
N ILE A 522 26.35 0.41 -23.09
CA ILE A 522 25.87 -0.26 -21.89
C ILE A 522 26.00 0.73 -20.73
N VAL A 523 24.90 0.92 -20.00
CA VAL A 523 24.80 1.86 -18.88
C VAL A 523 24.37 1.13 -17.63
N HIS A 524 25.04 1.40 -16.53
CA HIS A 524 24.68 0.89 -15.21
C HIS A 524 23.83 1.93 -14.51
N VAL A 525 22.61 1.55 -14.10
CA VAL A 525 21.64 2.48 -13.54
C VAL A 525 21.84 2.57 -12.02
N SER A 526 21.77 3.80 -11.50
CA SER A 526 21.86 4.10 -10.08
C SER A 526 20.77 3.39 -9.26
N ALA A 527 21.07 3.13 -8.00
CA ALA A 527 20.10 2.71 -6.98
C ALA A 527 19.27 3.90 -6.42
N ASP A 528 19.60 5.13 -6.81
CA ASP A 528 18.98 6.35 -6.32
C ASP A 528 18.17 7.03 -7.43
N GLN A 529 16.87 7.17 -7.20
CA GLN A 529 15.92 7.76 -8.14
C GLN A 529 16.23 9.23 -8.44
N LEU A 530 16.83 9.95 -7.48
CA LEU A 530 17.22 11.35 -7.67
C LEU A 530 18.41 11.50 -8.64
N LEU A 531 19.13 10.41 -8.90
CA LEU A 531 20.26 10.35 -9.82
C LEU A 531 19.89 9.71 -11.15
N THR A 532 18.61 9.73 -11.53
CA THR A 532 18.15 9.18 -12.81
C THR A 532 18.81 9.90 -13.98
N CYS A 533 19.33 9.11 -14.92
CA CYS A 533 19.90 9.60 -16.18
C CYS A 533 18.95 9.35 -17.36
N PHE A 534 17.83 8.66 -17.17
CA PHE A 534 16.82 8.47 -18.21
C PHE A 534 15.99 9.75 -18.42
N LEU A 535 15.57 9.97 -19.66
CA LEU A 535 14.83 11.15 -20.08
C LEU A 535 13.45 10.79 -20.62
N THR A 536 12.44 11.61 -20.28
CA THR A 536 11.08 11.52 -20.84
C THR A 536 10.89 12.39 -22.08
N ASP A 537 11.78 13.35 -22.31
CA ASP A 537 11.78 14.22 -23.49
C ASP A 537 13.21 14.39 -24.00
N ALA A 538 13.63 13.46 -24.87
CA ALA A 538 14.95 13.48 -25.47
C ALA A 538 14.89 14.20 -26.83
N SER A 539 15.46 15.41 -26.89
CA SER A 539 15.48 16.25 -28.10
C SER A 539 16.19 15.61 -29.30
N ASP A 540 17.07 14.64 -29.04
CA ASP A 540 17.85 13.92 -30.03
C ASP A 540 17.39 12.47 -30.24
N GLY A 541 16.29 12.07 -29.58
CA GLY A 541 15.72 10.72 -29.64
C GLY A 541 16.46 9.65 -28.83
N VAL A 542 17.54 9.99 -28.10
CA VAL A 542 18.22 9.06 -27.18
C VAL A 542 17.72 9.30 -25.76
N PRO A 543 16.98 8.35 -25.14
CA PRO A 543 16.32 8.57 -23.85
C PRO A 543 17.28 8.53 -22.65
N PHE A 544 18.51 9.03 -22.78
CA PHE A 544 19.54 8.96 -21.76
C PHE A 544 20.50 10.16 -21.78
N ASP A 545 20.66 10.81 -20.63
CA ASP A 545 21.58 11.93 -20.41
C ASP A 545 22.97 11.42 -20.02
N PHE A 546 23.87 11.36 -21.00
CA PHE A 546 25.27 10.97 -20.78
C PHE A 546 26.06 12.00 -19.97
N GLY A 547 25.68 13.28 -19.98
CA GLY A 547 26.37 14.30 -19.19
C GLY A 547 26.15 14.09 -17.69
N ARG A 548 24.89 13.90 -17.29
CA ARG A 548 24.53 13.53 -15.91
C ARG A 548 25.16 12.19 -15.51
N TYR A 549 25.21 11.23 -16.44
CA TYR A 549 25.84 9.94 -16.17
C TYR A 549 27.35 10.05 -15.93
N ASP A 550 28.04 10.89 -16.71
CA ASP A 550 29.46 11.15 -16.54
C ASP A 550 29.75 11.84 -15.19
N GLU A 551 28.89 12.78 -14.78
CA GLU A 551 28.94 13.40 -13.45
C GLU A 551 28.76 12.38 -12.32
N LEU A 552 27.82 11.45 -12.49
CA LEU A 552 27.60 10.35 -11.55
C LEU A 552 28.86 9.49 -11.40
N LEU A 553 29.46 9.06 -12.51
CA LEU A 553 30.69 8.25 -12.54
C LEU A 553 31.88 8.99 -11.92
N ARG A 554 31.95 10.31 -12.14
CA ARG A 554 32.96 11.19 -11.53
C ARG A 554 32.80 11.24 -10.02
N SER A 555 31.58 11.47 -9.53
CA SER A 555 31.29 11.58 -8.09
C SER A 555 31.47 10.26 -7.34
N GLY A 556 31.27 9.13 -8.03
CA GLY A 556 31.43 7.80 -7.46
C GLY A 556 30.33 7.35 -6.51
N LYS A 557 29.19 8.04 -6.48
CA LYS A 557 28.06 7.73 -5.59
C LYS A 557 27.10 6.72 -6.24
N ASN A 558 26.52 5.85 -5.41
CA ASN A 558 25.26 5.09 -5.66
C ASN A 558 25.18 4.19 -6.91
N LEU A 559 26.29 3.62 -7.38
CA LEU A 559 26.30 2.59 -8.44
C LEU A 559 26.63 1.20 -7.85
N PRO A 560 25.77 0.18 -8.05
CA PRO A 560 26.03 -1.19 -7.57
C PRO A 560 27.30 -1.83 -8.14
N ASP A 561 27.55 -1.63 -9.44
CA ASP A 561 28.75 -2.13 -10.14
C ASP A 561 29.47 -0.96 -10.82
N ARG A 562 30.32 -0.28 -10.05
CA ARG A 562 31.06 0.89 -10.52
C ARG A 562 32.17 0.54 -11.51
N LEU A 563 32.85 -0.59 -11.32
CA LEU A 563 33.92 -1.02 -12.21
C LEU A 563 33.36 -1.34 -13.60
N GLY A 564 32.27 -2.12 -13.66
CA GLY A 564 31.54 -2.39 -14.90
C GLY A 564 31.07 -1.10 -15.58
N ALA A 565 30.51 -0.16 -14.82
CA ALA A 565 30.04 1.13 -15.33
C ALA A 565 31.16 1.94 -16.02
N LEU A 566 32.34 2.03 -15.41
CA LEU A 566 33.50 2.72 -15.99
C LEU A 566 33.98 2.03 -17.28
N LEU A 567 34.10 0.70 -17.26
CA LEU A 567 34.53 -0.09 -18.41
C LEU A 567 33.59 0.08 -19.60
N HIS A 568 32.28 -0.07 -19.37
CA HIS A 568 31.27 0.05 -20.42
C HIS A 568 31.14 1.49 -20.95
N ARG A 569 31.27 2.50 -20.08
CA ARG A 569 31.27 3.90 -20.50
C ARG A 569 32.46 4.25 -21.40
N LEU A 570 33.65 3.72 -21.09
CA LEU A 570 34.86 3.91 -21.89
C LEU A 570 34.86 3.08 -23.19
N ALA A 571 34.22 1.90 -23.17
CA ALA A 571 34.09 1.04 -24.34
C ALA A 571 33.28 1.70 -25.47
N VAL A 572 32.23 2.45 -25.11
CA VAL A 572 31.39 3.20 -26.07
C VAL A 572 31.38 4.68 -25.68
N PRO A 573 32.39 5.46 -26.13
CA PRO A 573 32.57 6.86 -25.74
C PRO A 573 31.62 7.82 -26.49
N TYR A 574 30.36 7.43 -26.70
CA TYR A 574 29.35 8.29 -27.32
C TYR A 574 29.18 9.56 -26.49
N ARG A 575 29.40 10.72 -27.12
CA ARG A 575 29.38 12.05 -26.49
C ARG A 575 30.23 12.17 -25.22
N LEU A 576 31.32 11.41 -25.13
CA LEU A 576 32.26 11.51 -24.01
C LEU A 576 33.32 12.57 -24.31
N ALA A 577 33.32 13.66 -23.54
CA ALA A 577 34.34 14.69 -23.63
C ALA A 577 35.73 14.13 -23.22
N ASP A 578 36.79 14.62 -23.86
CA ASP A 578 38.14 14.06 -23.69
C ASP A 578 38.73 14.33 -22.28
N ASP A 579 38.36 15.46 -21.67
CA ASP A 579 38.70 15.79 -20.28
C ASP A 579 38.04 14.81 -19.32
N MET A 580 36.75 14.55 -19.49
CA MET A 580 36.01 13.56 -18.72
C MET A 580 36.59 12.16 -18.93
N ARG A 581 36.88 11.77 -20.18
CA ARG A 581 37.48 10.47 -20.50
C ARG A 581 38.77 10.26 -19.70
N SER A 582 39.62 11.29 -19.63
CA SER A 582 40.87 11.25 -18.88
C SER A 582 40.64 11.04 -17.38
N VAL A 583 39.62 11.70 -16.81
CA VAL A 583 39.21 11.50 -15.40
C VAL A 583 38.70 10.08 -15.17
N LEU A 584 37.83 9.55 -16.03
CA LEU A 584 37.30 8.19 -15.90
C LEU A 584 38.40 7.12 -16.05
N VAL A 585 39.37 7.32 -16.96
CA VAL A 585 40.54 6.44 -17.08
C VAL A 585 41.40 6.48 -15.82
N SER A 586 41.60 7.65 -15.23
CA SER A 586 42.31 7.78 -13.94
C SER A 586 41.60 7.00 -12.83
N HIS A 587 40.27 7.11 -12.74
CA HIS A 587 39.49 6.29 -11.80
C HIS A 587 39.61 4.80 -12.07
N LEU A 588 39.56 4.38 -13.35
CA LEU A 588 39.71 2.97 -13.73
C LEU A 588 41.11 2.42 -13.37
N ARG A 589 42.18 3.23 -13.53
CA ARG A 589 43.54 2.87 -13.09
C ARG A 589 43.62 2.62 -11.58
N GLY A 590 42.79 3.29 -10.78
CA GLY A 590 42.68 3.04 -9.34
C GLY A 590 42.28 1.59 -8.98
N TYR A 591 41.55 0.90 -9.86
CA TYR A 591 41.20 -0.52 -9.69
C TYR A 591 42.33 -1.48 -10.10
N GLY A 592 43.32 -0.99 -10.85
CA GLY A 592 44.53 -1.74 -11.21
C GLY A 592 44.23 -3.12 -11.82
N ARG A 593 44.69 -4.17 -11.12
CA ARG A 593 44.57 -5.57 -11.56
C ARG A 593 43.12 -6.01 -11.75
N GLU A 594 42.22 -5.57 -10.88
CA GLU A 594 40.82 -5.99 -10.90
C GLU A 594 40.14 -5.59 -12.22
N ALA A 595 40.42 -4.37 -12.71
CA ALA A 595 39.96 -3.89 -14.00
C ALA A 595 40.49 -4.75 -15.16
N GLN A 596 41.78 -5.10 -15.14
CA GLN A 596 42.42 -5.93 -16.17
C GLN A 596 41.83 -7.34 -16.23
N GLU A 597 41.56 -7.94 -15.07
CA GLU A 597 40.89 -9.24 -14.94
C GLU A 597 39.45 -9.19 -15.43
N ARG A 598 38.72 -8.11 -15.13
CA ARG A 598 37.35 -7.90 -15.62
C ARG A 598 37.31 -7.75 -17.14
N ILE A 599 38.23 -6.97 -17.72
CA ILE A 599 38.40 -6.82 -19.17
C ILE A 599 38.69 -8.18 -19.82
N ALA A 600 39.55 -9.00 -19.22
CA ALA A 600 39.85 -10.31 -19.77
C ALA A 600 38.66 -11.28 -19.75
N ARG A 601 37.85 -11.21 -18.68
CA ARG A 601 36.67 -12.07 -18.50
C ARG A 601 35.52 -11.68 -19.43
N GLU A 602 35.22 -10.40 -19.56
CA GLU A 602 33.97 -9.91 -20.18
C GLU A 602 34.18 -9.04 -21.42
N GLY A 603 35.35 -8.42 -21.58
CA GLY A 603 35.62 -7.44 -22.63
C GLY A 603 35.70 -8.05 -24.03
N ASP A 604 35.01 -7.43 -24.99
CA ASP A 604 35.11 -7.75 -26.42
C ASP A 604 36.24 -6.96 -27.10
N ARG A 605 36.50 -7.29 -28.37
CA ARG A 605 37.52 -6.61 -29.17
C ARG A 605 37.31 -5.10 -29.17
N ASN A 606 36.06 -4.64 -29.29
CA ASN A 606 35.73 -3.21 -29.34
C ASN A 606 36.09 -2.51 -28.02
N MET A 607 35.78 -3.13 -26.88
CA MET A 607 36.16 -2.62 -25.56
C MET A 607 37.68 -2.52 -25.42
N VAL A 608 38.42 -3.56 -25.81
CA VAL A 608 39.89 -3.56 -25.75
C VAL A 608 40.48 -2.46 -26.64
N GLU A 609 39.98 -2.32 -27.87
CA GLU A 609 40.38 -1.25 -28.78
C GLU A 609 40.11 0.14 -28.20
N ALA A 610 38.92 0.36 -27.64
CA ALA A 610 38.55 1.62 -27.01
C ALA A 610 39.44 1.95 -25.79
N LEU A 611 39.78 0.94 -24.98
CA LEU A 611 40.63 1.12 -23.80
C LEU A 611 42.10 1.37 -24.15
N VAL A 612 42.59 0.81 -25.26
CA VAL A 612 43.90 1.17 -25.82
C VAL A 612 43.89 2.62 -26.31
N LYS A 613 42.86 3.01 -27.08
CA LYS A 613 42.69 4.39 -27.56
C LYS A 613 42.54 5.41 -26.43
N ALA A 614 41.90 5.02 -25.33
CA ALA A 614 41.76 5.83 -24.13
C ALA A 614 43.06 5.89 -23.27
N GLY A 615 44.09 5.11 -23.63
CA GLY A 615 45.37 5.05 -22.91
C GLY A 615 45.28 4.31 -21.57
N PHE A 616 44.27 3.47 -21.36
CA PHE A 616 44.21 2.61 -20.18
C PHE A 616 45.13 1.39 -20.35
N ILE A 617 45.10 0.77 -21.53
CA ILE A 617 46.06 -0.27 -21.92
C ILE A 617 47.21 0.43 -22.65
N ASP A 618 48.35 0.51 -21.98
CA ASP A 618 49.59 1.12 -22.42
C ASP A 618 50.74 0.10 -22.39
N ASP A 619 51.94 0.51 -22.80
CA ASP A 619 53.11 -0.38 -22.85
C ASP A 619 53.43 -1.01 -21.49
N ALA A 620 53.16 -0.31 -20.38
CA ALA A 620 53.42 -0.80 -19.04
C ALA A 620 52.44 -1.91 -18.60
N SER A 621 51.21 -1.89 -19.12
CA SER A 621 50.16 -2.86 -18.81
C SER A 621 49.95 -3.92 -19.90
N PHE A 622 50.58 -3.76 -21.05
CA PHE A 622 50.42 -4.57 -22.26
C PHE A 622 50.63 -6.08 -22.02
N ASP A 623 51.83 -6.47 -21.56
CA ASP A 623 52.21 -7.89 -21.41
C ASP A 623 51.26 -8.62 -20.46
N ARG A 624 50.94 -7.96 -19.35
CA ARG A 624 50.01 -8.49 -18.34
C ARG A 624 48.60 -8.66 -18.91
N GLN A 625 48.11 -7.69 -19.68
CA GLN A 625 46.77 -7.79 -20.27
C GLN A 625 46.70 -8.92 -21.31
N ILE A 626 47.75 -9.13 -22.09
CA ILE A 626 47.86 -10.26 -23.03
C ILE A 626 47.80 -11.60 -22.29
N GLU A 627 48.52 -11.76 -21.19
CA GLU A 627 48.50 -12.98 -20.38
C GLU A 627 47.09 -13.29 -19.85
N LEU A 628 46.42 -12.29 -19.30
CA LEU A 628 45.05 -12.43 -18.80
C LEU A 628 44.06 -12.78 -19.93
N LEU A 629 44.15 -12.11 -21.08
CA LEU A 629 43.29 -12.40 -22.24
C LEU A 629 43.52 -13.82 -22.79
N ARG A 630 44.77 -14.30 -22.81
CA ARG A 630 45.10 -15.69 -23.18
C ARG A 630 44.50 -16.69 -22.20
N ALA A 631 44.61 -16.42 -20.89
CA ALA A 631 44.03 -17.27 -19.86
C ALA A 631 42.49 -17.36 -19.96
N CYS A 632 41.85 -16.30 -20.44
CA CYS A 632 40.40 -16.27 -20.72
C CYS A 632 40.02 -16.67 -22.16
N ASN A 633 40.95 -17.22 -22.96
CA ASN A 633 40.72 -17.66 -24.35
C ASN A 633 40.20 -16.57 -25.32
N ARG A 634 40.52 -15.29 -25.08
CA ARG A 634 40.13 -14.15 -25.94
C ARG A 634 41.12 -13.92 -27.08
N THR A 635 41.19 -14.87 -28.00
CA THR A 635 42.21 -14.90 -29.09
C THR A 635 42.12 -13.71 -30.04
N ASP A 636 40.91 -13.19 -30.29
CA ASP A 636 40.63 -12.00 -31.08
C ASP A 636 41.22 -10.72 -30.46
N CYS A 637 41.02 -10.54 -29.16
CA CYS A 637 41.58 -9.41 -28.41
C CYS A 637 43.11 -9.47 -28.36
N VAL A 638 43.68 -10.66 -28.16
CA VAL A 638 45.14 -10.88 -28.17
C VAL A 638 45.73 -10.53 -29.53
N ALA A 639 45.11 -10.98 -30.62
CA ALA A 639 45.57 -10.70 -31.97
C ALA A 639 45.60 -9.19 -32.24
N TYR A 640 44.52 -8.48 -31.87
CA TYR A 640 44.43 -7.02 -32.01
C TYR A 640 45.55 -6.30 -31.23
N LEU A 641 45.75 -6.63 -29.96
CA LEU A 641 46.78 -6.00 -29.13
C LEU A 641 48.19 -6.23 -29.69
N MET A 642 48.50 -7.45 -30.13
CA MET A 642 49.80 -7.78 -30.74
C MET A 642 50.03 -7.03 -32.05
N GLU A 643 48.99 -6.83 -32.86
CA GLU A 643 49.07 -6.04 -34.10
C GLU A 643 49.30 -4.55 -33.80
N HIS A 644 48.57 -4.00 -32.83
CA HIS A 644 48.70 -2.60 -32.41
C HIS A 644 50.11 -2.30 -31.86
N HIS A 645 50.64 -3.17 -30.99
CA HIS A 645 51.99 -3.01 -30.45
C HIS A 645 53.08 -3.12 -31.54
N ARG A 646 52.92 -4.03 -32.51
CA ARG A 646 53.81 -4.11 -33.68
C ARG A 646 53.75 -2.86 -34.57
N ALA A 647 52.58 -2.25 -34.70
CA ALA A 647 52.40 -1.04 -35.49
C ALA A 647 53.08 0.17 -34.83
N GLN A 648 53.02 0.28 -33.50
CA GLN A 648 53.73 1.30 -32.73
C GLN A 648 55.25 1.10 -32.70
N ALA A 649 55.72 -0.16 -32.74
CA ALA A 649 57.15 -0.49 -32.77
C ALA A 649 57.84 -0.29 -34.14
N LYS A 650 57.11 0.02 -35.22
CA LYS A 650 57.73 0.34 -36.52
C LYS A 650 58.29 1.77 -36.48
N PRO A 651 59.63 1.98 -36.62
CA PRO A 651 60.19 3.32 -36.66
C PRO A 651 59.68 4.09 -37.90
N THR A 652 59.41 5.39 -37.72
CA THR A 652 59.19 6.35 -38.80
C THR A 652 60.26 6.16 -39.88
N SER A 653 59.83 6.10 -41.14
CA SER A 653 60.68 5.68 -42.26
C SER A 653 62.01 6.45 -42.31
N ALA A 654 63.05 5.79 -42.81
CA ALA A 654 64.43 6.29 -42.93
C ALA A 654 64.63 7.63 -43.68
N LYS A 655 63.56 8.29 -44.16
CA LYS A 655 63.63 9.61 -44.82
C LYS A 655 63.87 10.79 -43.87
N GLU A 656 63.58 10.68 -42.58
CA GLU A 656 63.79 11.79 -41.63
C GLU A 656 65.19 11.81 -40.99
N ARG A 657 65.98 10.73 -41.13
CA ARG A 657 67.34 10.65 -40.57
C ARG A 657 68.43 11.36 -41.39
N PHE A 658 68.13 11.81 -42.61
CA PHE A 658 69.10 12.47 -43.50
C PHE A 658 68.81 13.96 -43.75
N ALA A 659 67.91 14.58 -42.99
CA ALA A 659 67.63 16.01 -43.06
C ALA A 659 68.08 16.71 -41.78
N LEU A 660 69.40 16.84 -41.58
CA LEU A 660 70.04 17.78 -40.66
C LEU A 660 71.38 18.24 -41.23
#